data_AF-A0A484BT13-F1
#
_entry.id   AF-A0A484BT13-F1
#
_cell.length_a   1.000
_cell.length_b   1.000
_cell.length_c   1.000
_cell.angle_alpha   90.00
_cell.angle_beta   90.00
_cell.angle_gamma   90.00
#
_symmetry.space_group_name_H-M   'P 1'
#
loop_
_entity.id
_entity.type
_entity.pdbx_description
1 polymer ?
#
loop_
_entity_poly.entity_id
_entity_poly.type
_entity_poly.pdbx_seq_one_letter_code
_entity_poly.pdbx_strand_id
1 'polypeptide(L)'
;MYDIKRLEAGQQQLQQQQQLQQQQIQQQQAIGHTFNERLSGSAPLQLTCSVITPTPPALPSAKSCSSSPIEATHMTLLTLRRRRAFQRRACLLSILAAFVFGMALGVIVPMLGLPDYFASTSSSSAGSVELAPAALLPPSEQPLSSSYDRPPLPYSVSFVKEEAEQLELSAEQVFRNAFHLEQDKNAPDSMIVKKLDTNDGSIKEFHVQRTSNGRYRKGPERRLTKTVQSERSRTLAKPQQQALRQSHENELQAAGIIDADIYWGELVEQALPQGFAAEDQHSWEHYVAKEGQVVRLEHGCGRMQNRMVVFADGTRACARYRQNTDQIQGEIFSYYLGQLLNITNLAPSAATVIDTTTASWSTALGDITQAQWKEHRPVVLTRWLPDLEPAGIPQPFQPLERHLNKYDVWNITQQQMQMQMQMRDAGAVMSRGLLKRLEVAAASGQTVDHQSSMLEESSATASSTASPLPASPASSSSALLQRLIELAQWSDLIVFDYLIANLDRVVNNLYNFQWNADIMAAPAHNLARQSETQLLVFLDNESGLLHGYRLLKKYEAYHSLLLDNLCIFRRPTIEALRRLRAEGAGRQLHELFERTTSPNVRDVLPSLPDKSIKILAERIDRVLAQVHKCGDSNKSS
;
A
#
# COMPACT_ATOMS: atom_id res chain seq x y z
N MET A 1 -16.21 -17.07 17.95
CA MET A 1 -14.89 -16.71 18.53
C MET A 1 -13.76 -17.61 18.03
N TYR A 2 -13.85 -18.94 18.10
CA TYR A 2 -12.73 -19.83 17.71
C TYR A 2 -12.19 -19.60 16.29
N ASP A 3 -13.04 -19.33 15.28
CA ASP A 3 -12.57 -19.04 13.92
C ASP A 3 -11.80 -17.71 13.78
N ILE A 4 -12.09 -16.73 14.65
CA ILE A 4 -11.38 -15.44 14.63
C ILE A 4 -9.92 -15.66 15.03
N LYS A 5 -9.66 -16.44 16.09
CA LYS A 5 -8.29 -16.81 16.49
C LYS A 5 -7.54 -17.64 15.43
N ARG A 6 -8.26 -18.39 14.59
CA ARG A 6 -7.66 -19.08 13.43
C ARG A 6 -7.31 -18.12 12.28
N LEU A 7 -8.12 -17.11 12.04
CA LEU A 7 -7.83 -16.04 11.09
C LEU A 7 -6.66 -15.18 11.57
N GLU A 8 -6.60 -14.84 12.86
CA GLU A 8 -5.48 -14.12 13.49
C GLU A 8 -4.17 -14.88 13.33
N ALA A 9 -4.13 -16.18 13.65
CA ALA A 9 -2.94 -17.01 13.46
C ALA A 9 -2.50 -17.11 11.99
N GLY A 10 -3.46 -17.24 11.06
CA GLY A 10 -3.17 -17.22 9.62
C GLY A 10 -2.64 -15.88 9.11
N GLN A 11 -3.14 -14.75 9.65
CA GLN A 11 -2.64 -13.42 9.33
C GLN A 11 -1.25 -13.16 9.92
N GLN A 12 -0.96 -13.66 11.13
CA GLN A 12 0.40 -13.59 11.70
C GLN A 12 1.41 -14.38 10.87
N GLN A 13 1.06 -15.58 10.39
CA GLN A 13 1.92 -16.31 9.45
C GLN A 13 2.11 -15.57 8.13
N LEU A 14 1.08 -14.93 7.58
CA LEU A 14 1.21 -14.09 6.37
C LEU A 14 2.11 -12.88 6.60
N GLN A 15 1.96 -12.15 7.70
CA GLN A 15 2.82 -11.00 8.04
C GLN A 15 4.29 -11.45 8.20
N GLN A 16 4.53 -12.55 8.92
CA GLN A 16 5.89 -13.06 9.12
C GLN A 16 6.52 -13.52 7.80
N GLN A 17 5.73 -14.13 6.90
CA GLN A 17 6.20 -14.52 5.57
C GLN A 17 6.47 -13.30 4.66
N GLN A 18 5.64 -12.26 4.73
CA GLN A 18 5.86 -10.98 4.01
C GLN A 18 7.09 -10.23 4.53
N GLN A 19 7.31 -10.18 5.84
CA GLN A 19 8.52 -9.57 6.43
C GLN A 19 9.80 -10.30 6.00
N LEU A 20 9.80 -11.64 6.03
CA LEU A 20 10.92 -12.44 5.53
C LEU A 20 11.17 -12.20 4.02
N GLN A 21 10.10 -12.05 3.23
CA GLN A 21 10.22 -11.75 1.80
C GLN A 21 10.79 -10.33 1.55
N GLN A 22 10.38 -9.32 2.31
CA GLN A 22 10.96 -7.98 2.24
C GLN A 22 12.44 -7.95 2.67
N GLN A 23 12.81 -8.68 3.72
CA GLN A 23 14.22 -8.82 4.14
C GLN A 23 15.08 -9.52 3.07
N GLN A 24 14.55 -10.54 2.39
CA GLN A 24 15.25 -11.18 1.26
C GLN A 24 15.45 -10.24 0.07
N ILE A 25 14.45 -9.39 -0.25
CA ILE A 25 14.56 -8.38 -1.31
C ILE A 25 15.64 -7.34 -0.95
N GLN A 26 15.66 -6.84 0.29
CA GLN A 26 16.71 -5.91 0.74
C GLN A 26 18.11 -6.55 0.72
N GLN A 27 18.26 -7.83 1.11
CA GLN A 27 19.53 -8.53 1.00
C GLN A 27 19.99 -8.71 -0.45
N GLN A 28 19.09 -9.04 -1.39
CA GLN A 28 19.44 -9.13 -2.81
C GLN A 28 19.85 -7.77 -3.40
N GLN A 29 19.21 -6.67 -2.98
CA GLN A 29 19.60 -5.32 -3.39
C GLN A 29 20.99 -4.92 -2.86
N ALA A 30 21.30 -5.25 -1.59
CA ALA A 30 22.62 -5.00 -1.00
C ALA A 30 23.75 -5.82 -1.66
N ILE A 31 23.47 -7.08 -2.03
CA ILE A 31 24.42 -7.95 -2.75
C ILE A 31 24.61 -7.47 -4.21
N GLY A 32 23.55 -7.00 -4.87
CA GLY A 32 23.63 -6.44 -6.23
C GLY A 32 24.54 -5.21 -6.31
N HIS A 33 24.43 -4.28 -5.36
CA HIS A 33 25.30 -3.10 -5.30
C HIS A 33 26.78 -3.46 -5.09
N THR A 34 27.08 -4.42 -4.20
CA THR A 34 28.47 -4.80 -3.90
C THR A 34 29.15 -5.64 -5.00
N PHE A 35 28.40 -6.18 -5.96
CA PHE A 35 28.97 -6.88 -7.12
C PHE A 35 29.28 -5.96 -8.31
N ASN A 36 28.42 -4.96 -8.59
CA ASN A 36 28.61 -4.04 -9.72
C ASN A 36 29.84 -3.12 -9.56
N GLU A 37 30.18 -2.68 -8.35
CA GLU A 37 31.38 -1.86 -8.11
C GLU A 37 32.72 -2.60 -8.37
N ARG A 38 32.71 -3.93 -8.54
CA ARG A 38 33.92 -4.74 -8.77
C ARG A 38 34.14 -5.21 -10.21
N LEU A 39 33.25 -4.88 -11.15
CA LEU A 39 33.35 -5.33 -12.55
C LEU A 39 33.51 -4.20 -13.59
N SER A 40 33.37 -2.94 -13.19
CA SER A 40 33.64 -1.77 -14.04
C SER A 40 35.16 -1.49 -14.21
N GLY A 41 35.91 -2.46 -14.75
CA GLY A 41 37.38 -2.39 -14.67
C GLY A 41 38.21 -3.34 -15.54
N SER A 42 37.77 -3.76 -16.73
CA SER A 42 38.67 -4.33 -17.76
C SER A 42 38.05 -4.36 -19.16
N ALA A 43 38.91 -4.28 -20.19
CA ALA A 43 38.55 -4.36 -21.61
C ALA A 43 38.47 -5.84 -22.08
N PRO A 44 37.73 -6.15 -23.17
CA PRO A 44 37.42 -7.53 -23.54
C PRO A 44 38.57 -8.27 -24.22
N LEU A 45 38.81 -9.52 -23.82
CA LEU A 45 39.63 -10.48 -24.55
C LEU A 45 38.74 -11.42 -25.36
N GLN A 46 38.94 -11.44 -26.68
CA GLN A 46 38.46 -12.53 -27.53
C GLN A 46 39.26 -13.80 -27.24
N LEU A 47 38.60 -14.95 -27.22
CA LEU A 47 39.26 -16.23 -27.48
C LEU A 47 38.26 -17.23 -28.08
N THR A 48 38.59 -17.72 -29.28
CA THR A 48 37.80 -18.68 -30.06
C THR A 48 38.16 -20.12 -29.72
N CYS A 49 37.20 -21.04 -29.79
CA CYS A 49 37.46 -22.41 -30.25
C CYS A 49 36.19 -23.12 -30.77
N SER A 50 36.32 -23.80 -31.89
CA SER A 50 35.36 -24.81 -32.42
C SER A 50 35.59 -26.17 -31.71
N VAL A 51 34.97 -27.33 -32.00
CA VAL A 51 34.05 -27.88 -33.04
C VAL A 51 33.13 -28.92 -32.30
N ILE A 52 32.28 -29.81 -32.85
CA ILE A 52 32.05 -30.40 -34.18
C ILE A 52 30.52 -30.61 -34.36
N THR A 53 29.99 -30.60 -35.58
CA THR A 53 28.64 -31.10 -35.93
C THR A 53 28.70 -32.39 -36.76
N PRO A 54 27.78 -33.33 -36.55
CA PRO A 54 27.45 -34.35 -37.55
C PRO A 54 25.95 -34.38 -37.91
N THR A 55 25.63 -34.24 -39.20
CA THR A 55 24.31 -34.44 -39.80
C THR A 55 24.08 -35.92 -40.22
N PRO A 56 22.84 -36.35 -40.53
CA PRO A 56 22.42 -37.75 -40.35
C PRO A 56 22.37 -38.61 -41.63
N PRO A 57 22.21 -39.95 -41.49
CA PRO A 57 21.67 -40.85 -42.50
C PRO A 57 20.16 -41.15 -42.31
N ALA A 58 19.53 -41.82 -43.28
CA ALA A 58 18.08 -41.91 -43.45
C ALA A 58 17.40 -43.19 -42.90
N LEU A 59 16.06 -43.21 -42.92
CA LEU A 59 15.21 -44.39 -42.64
C LEU A 59 15.37 -45.49 -43.72
N PRO A 60 15.03 -46.75 -43.38
CA PRO A 60 13.88 -47.38 -44.03
C PRO A 60 12.84 -47.94 -43.02
N SER A 61 11.84 -48.68 -43.51
CA SER A 61 10.56 -48.93 -42.79
C SER A 61 10.22 -50.40 -42.50
N ALA A 62 9.32 -50.57 -41.52
CA ALA A 62 8.22 -51.55 -41.46
C ALA A 62 8.26 -52.78 -40.49
N LYS A 63 7.20 -52.84 -39.65
CA LYS A 63 6.38 -54.00 -39.19
C LYS A 63 6.84 -54.95 -38.05
N SER A 64 5.92 -55.03 -37.07
CA SER A 64 5.32 -56.20 -36.37
C SER A 64 5.95 -56.93 -35.16
N CYS A 65 5.25 -56.76 -34.02
CA CYS A 65 4.74 -57.81 -33.09
C CYS A 65 5.60 -58.47 -31.99
N SER A 66 5.11 -58.32 -30.73
CA SER A 66 5.33 -59.16 -29.52
C SER A 66 6.75 -59.24 -28.92
N SER A 67 6.95 -59.44 -27.60
CA SER A 67 6.06 -59.96 -26.54
C SER A 67 6.21 -59.26 -25.15
N SER A 68 5.32 -59.64 -24.23
CA SER A 68 5.05 -59.18 -22.85
C SER A 68 5.80 -59.98 -21.75
N PRO A 69 5.56 -59.88 -20.40
CA PRO A 69 4.83 -58.89 -19.54
C PRO A 69 5.53 -58.57 -18.16
N ILE A 70 4.79 -57.90 -17.24
CA ILE A 70 4.94 -57.83 -15.75
C ILE A 70 6.15 -57.11 -15.13
N GLU A 71 5.91 -55.96 -14.49
CA GLU A 71 6.10 -55.81 -13.03
C GLU A 71 5.23 -54.68 -12.44
N ALA A 72 4.30 -55.03 -11.53
CA ALA A 72 3.33 -54.10 -10.96
C ALA A 72 3.57 -53.91 -9.45
N THR A 73 4.28 -52.85 -9.07
CA THR A 73 4.72 -52.56 -7.69
C THR A 73 3.61 -52.01 -6.77
N HIS A 74 2.59 -52.83 -6.58
CA HIS A 74 1.99 -53.15 -5.26
C HIS A 74 1.38 -52.05 -4.35
N MET A 75 1.13 -50.82 -4.84
CA MET A 75 0.52 -49.73 -4.03
C MET A 75 -0.87 -49.24 -4.50
N THR A 76 -1.43 -49.81 -5.57
CA THR A 76 -2.60 -49.24 -6.27
C THR A 76 -3.94 -49.93 -5.99
N LEU A 77 -3.97 -51.04 -5.24
CA LEU A 77 -5.20 -51.83 -4.97
C LEU A 77 -5.59 -51.92 -3.49
N LEU A 78 -5.85 -50.75 -2.86
CA LEU A 78 -6.51 -50.69 -1.54
C LEU A 78 -7.64 -49.66 -1.53
N THR A 79 -8.86 -50.15 -1.27
CA THR A 79 -10.09 -49.33 -1.31
C THR A 79 -10.11 -48.21 -0.26
N LEU A 80 -10.84 -47.13 -0.56
CA LEU A 80 -10.81 -45.87 0.19
C LEU A 80 -11.10 -45.98 1.70
N ARG A 81 -11.83 -47.03 2.14
CA ARG A 81 -12.06 -47.30 3.57
C ARG A 81 -10.79 -47.77 4.30
N ARG A 82 -9.91 -48.57 3.68
CA ARG A 82 -8.65 -49.04 4.30
C ARG A 82 -7.63 -47.90 4.45
N ARG A 83 -7.52 -46.98 3.48
CA ARG A 83 -6.58 -45.84 3.56
C ARG A 83 -6.83 -44.95 4.79
N ARG A 84 -8.09 -44.65 5.12
CA ARG A 84 -8.45 -43.87 6.33
C ARG A 84 -8.10 -44.59 7.65
N ALA A 85 -8.27 -45.91 7.70
CA ALA A 85 -7.89 -46.72 8.86
C ALA A 85 -6.35 -46.76 9.05
N PHE A 86 -5.60 -46.85 7.95
CA PHE A 86 -4.14 -46.82 7.98
C PHE A 86 -3.61 -45.45 8.43
N GLN A 87 -4.11 -44.34 7.88
CA GLN A 87 -3.73 -42.99 8.33
C GLN A 87 -4.04 -42.75 9.81
N ARG A 88 -5.18 -43.21 10.34
CA ARG A 88 -5.50 -43.10 11.78
C ARG A 88 -4.53 -43.89 12.65
N ARG A 89 -4.10 -45.08 12.22
CA ARG A 89 -3.08 -45.88 12.91
C ARG A 89 -1.71 -45.22 12.86
N ALA A 90 -1.29 -44.71 11.70
CA ALA A 90 -0.03 -43.99 11.55
C ALA A 90 0.03 -42.71 12.40
N CYS A 91 -1.06 -41.94 12.47
CA CYS A 91 -1.17 -40.74 13.30
C CYS A 91 -1.16 -41.06 14.80
N LEU A 92 -1.85 -42.12 15.24
CA LEU A 92 -1.75 -42.60 16.62
C LEU A 92 -0.32 -43.06 16.97
N LEU A 93 0.35 -43.77 16.06
CA LEU A 93 1.75 -44.18 16.25
C LEU A 93 2.71 -42.98 16.30
N SER A 94 2.52 -41.94 15.48
CA SER A 94 3.37 -40.74 15.54
C SER A 94 3.14 -39.94 16.82
N ILE A 95 1.91 -39.84 17.32
CA ILE A 95 1.59 -39.20 18.60
C ILE A 95 2.20 -40.00 19.77
N LEU A 96 2.06 -41.33 19.74
CA LEU A 96 2.62 -42.20 20.79
C LEU A 96 4.16 -42.18 20.79
N ALA A 97 4.79 -42.18 19.61
CA ALA A 97 6.23 -42.01 19.48
C ALA A 97 6.70 -40.63 19.99
N ALA A 98 6.02 -39.55 19.61
CA ALA A 98 6.33 -38.20 20.12
C ALA A 98 6.17 -38.09 21.64
N PHE A 99 5.16 -38.75 22.23
CA PHE A 99 4.99 -38.82 23.68
C PHE A 99 6.11 -39.63 24.35
N VAL A 100 6.49 -40.79 23.80
CA VAL A 100 7.60 -41.60 24.32
C VAL A 100 8.94 -40.85 24.22
N PHE A 101 9.23 -40.17 23.10
CA PHE A 101 10.42 -39.33 22.98
C PHE A 101 10.37 -38.11 23.91
N GLY A 102 9.21 -37.47 24.10
CA GLY A 102 9.04 -36.36 25.04
C GLY A 102 9.25 -36.78 26.49
N MET A 103 8.72 -37.94 26.90
CA MET A 103 8.95 -38.55 28.21
C MET A 103 10.41 -38.96 28.39
N ALA A 104 11.02 -39.58 27.37
CA ALA A 104 12.42 -39.97 27.39
C ALA A 104 13.34 -38.76 27.55
N LEU A 105 13.16 -37.70 26.74
CA LEU A 105 13.92 -36.46 26.87
C LEU A 105 13.66 -35.76 28.22
N GLY A 106 12.41 -35.70 28.67
CA GLY A 106 12.04 -35.10 29.96
C GLY A 106 12.61 -35.81 31.19
N VAL A 107 12.98 -37.09 31.09
CA VAL A 107 13.63 -37.86 32.16
C VAL A 107 15.15 -37.96 31.98
N ILE A 108 15.64 -38.05 30.74
CA ILE A 108 17.06 -38.25 30.42
C ILE A 108 17.84 -36.93 30.43
N VAL A 109 17.26 -35.81 29.99
CA VAL A 109 17.96 -34.50 30.00
C VAL A 109 18.32 -34.05 31.43
N PRO A 110 17.44 -34.17 32.45
CA PRO A 110 17.82 -33.92 33.84
C PRO A 110 18.84 -34.93 34.43
N MET A 111 18.92 -36.14 33.87
CA MET A 111 19.83 -37.20 34.33
C MET A 111 21.22 -37.15 33.69
N LEU A 112 21.39 -36.50 32.54
CA LEU A 112 22.67 -36.40 31.82
C LEU A 112 23.48 -35.14 32.10
N GLY A 113 23.02 -34.26 33.00
CA GLY A 113 23.86 -33.26 33.66
C GLY A 113 24.69 -32.35 32.74
N LEU A 114 24.11 -31.89 31.62
CA LEU A 114 24.80 -30.97 30.70
C LEU A 114 24.91 -29.57 31.34
N PRO A 115 26.11 -28.96 31.37
CA PRO A 115 26.35 -27.70 32.08
C PRO A 115 25.83 -26.46 31.33
N ASP A 116 25.47 -25.43 32.09
CA ASP A 116 24.93 -24.16 31.59
C ASP A 116 25.90 -23.42 30.65
N TYR A 117 25.57 -23.40 29.35
CA TYR A 117 26.41 -22.78 28.33
C TYR A 117 26.12 -21.29 28.06
N PHE A 118 25.25 -20.67 28.86
CA PHE A 118 24.91 -19.23 28.79
C PHE A 118 24.87 -18.57 30.19
N ALA A 119 25.93 -18.78 30.98
CA ALA A 119 26.04 -18.26 32.35
C ALA A 119 27.40 -17.57 32.64
N SER A 120 27.80 -16.61 31.80
CA SER A 120 28.76 -15.56 32.14
C SER A 120 28.36 -14.27 31.38
N THR A 121 28.28 -13.09 32.00
CA THR A 121 29.11 -12.57 33.10
C THR A 121 28.33 -11.97 34.29
N SER A 122 28.74 -12.38 35.50
CA SER A 122 29.01 -11.57 36.71
C SER A 122 28.07 -10.46 37.22
N SER A 123 27.85 -10.28 38.54
CA SER A 123 28.17 -11.12 39.72
C SER A 123 27.69 -10.46 41.03
N SER A 124 26.97 -11.19 41.88
CA SER A 124 27.22 -11.19 43.34
C SER A 124 26.44 -12.30 44.09
N SER A 125 27.21 -13.21 44.66
CA SER A 125 26.87 -14.18 45.71
C SER A 125 26.38 -13.51 47.02
N ALA A 126 25.71 -14.18 47.98
CA ALA A 126 25.00 -15.46 48.02
C ALA A 126 24.28 -15.58 49.39
N GLY A 127 23.35 -16.53 49.55
CA GLY A 127 22.74 -16.87 50.85
C GLY A 127 21.54 -17.82 50.70
N SER A 128 21.57 -18.96 51.38
CA SER A 128 20.65 -20.10 51.15
C SER A 128 19.77 -20.44 52.36
N VAL A 129 18.56 -20.95 52.08
CA VAL A 129 17.90 -22.19 52.59
C VAL A 129 18.48 -22.74 53.93
N GLU A 130 17.71 -23.04 54.99
CA GLU A 130 16.71 -24.14 55.04
C GLU A 130 15.62 -24.03 56.16
N LEU A 131 15.21 -25.15 56.78
CA LEU A 131 13.90 -25.40 57.43
C LEU A 131 13.78 -25.12 58.97
N ALA A 132 12.51 -25.17 59.42
CA ALA A 132 11.90 -25.17 60.78
C ALA A 132 12.62 -26.02 61.89
N PRO A 133 12.32 -25.90 63.23
CA PRO A 133 10.99 -25.61 63.81
C PRO A 133 10.85 -24.90 65.20
N ALA A 134 9.59 -24.70 65.60
CA ALA A 134 8.99 -24.72 66.96
C ALA A 134 9.40 -23.74 68.12
N ALA A 135 8.36 -23.04 68.60
CA ALA A 135 8.04 -22.66 70.01
C ALA A 135 8.96 -21.74 70.85
N LEU A 136 8.44 -20.56 71.28
CA LEU A 136 8.23 -20.16 72.70
C LEU A 136 7.79 -18.66 72.90
N LEU A 137 6.47 -18.44 73.06
CA LEU A 137 5.81 -17.51 74.02
C LEU A 137 6.12 -15.95 74.02
N PRO A 138 5.35 -15.10 74.76
CA PRO A 138 4.95 -13.71 74.34
C PRO A 138 5.46 -12.61 75.33
N PRO A 139 4.85 -11.40 75.54
CA PRO A 139 3.66 -10.74 74.94
C PRO A 139 3.75 -9.21 74.67
N SER A 140 2.57 -8.61 74.41
CA SER A 140 2.12 -7.22 74.66
C SER A 140 2.17 -6.22 73.47
N GLU A 141 1.23 -5.28 73.27
CA GLU A 141 0.02 -4.85 74.03
C GLU A 141 -1.27 -4.73 73.16
N GLN A 142 -2.43 -4.63 73.84
CA GLN A 142 -3.77 -4.21 73.36
C GLN A 142 -4.12 -2.83 73.98
N PRO A 143 -5.25 -2.11 73.71
CA PRO A 143 -6.53 -2.48 73.05
C PRO A 143 -6.94 -1.54 71.87
N LEU A 144 -8.02 -1.68 71.07
CA LEU A 144 -9.31 -2.41 71.09
C LEU A 144 -10.52 -1.58 71.65
N SER A 145 -11.68 -1.62 70.94
CA SER A 145 -13.03 -1.11 71.29
C SER A 145 -13.29 0.42 71.23
N SER A 146 -14.51 0.94 70.95
CA SER A 146 -15.73 0.37 70.31
C SER A 146 -16.74 1.47 69.86
N SER A 147 -17.72 1.08 69.03
CA SER A 147 -19.03 1.68 68.67
C SER A 147 -19.58 2.92 69.43
N TYR A 148 -20.31 3.80 68.72
CA TYR A 148 -21.80 3.94 68.83
C TYR A 148 -22.41 4.91 67.78
N ASP A 149 -23.74 4.81 67.55
CA ASP A 149 -24.52 5.55 66.55
C ASP A 149 -24.79 7.03 66.87
N ARG A 150 -24.92 7.86 65.81
CA ARG A 150 -25.83 9.04 65.83
C ARG A 150 -26.25 9.58 64.43
N PRO A 151 -27.56 9.73 64.16
CA PRO A 151 -28.11 10.45 62.99
C PRO A 151 -28.32 11.97 63.32
N PRO A 152 -28.70 12.86 62.37
CA PRO A 152 -27.78 13.94 61.98
C PRO A 152 -28.25 15.37 62.31
N LEU A 153 -27.34 16.34 62.15
CA LEU A 153 -27.65 17.77 62.06
C LEU A 153 -26.90 18.42 60.86
N PRO A 154 -27.38 19.56 60.33
CA PRO A 154 -27.13 19.95 58.93
C PRO A 154 -25.92 20.89 58.72
N TYR A 155 -25.58 21.04 57.44
CA TYR A 155 -24.56 21.93 56.86
C TYR A 155 -23.09 21.58 57.13
N SER A 156 -22.50 20.87 56.17
CA SER A 156 -21.07 20.95 55.86
C SER A 156 -20.92 21.07 54.33
N VAL A 157 -20.02 21.92 53.86
CA VAL A 157 -19.88 22.23 52.42
C VAL A 157 -18.94 21.24 51.76
N SER A 158 -19.48 20.38 50.89
CA SER A 158 -18.69 19.46 50.07
C SER A 158 -18.01 20.20 48.93
N PHE A 159 -16.68 20.24 48.93
CA PHE A 159 -15.92 20.55 47.71
C PHE A 159 -16.07 19.39 46.73
N VAL A 160 -16.41 19.69 45.47
CA VAL A 160 -16.48 18.66 44.41
C VAL A 160 -15.06 18.18 44.12
N LYS A 161 -14.79 16.93 44.48
CA LYS A 161 -13.55 16.23 44.14
C LYS A 161 -13.82 15.40 42.88
N GLU A 162 -13.22 15.79 41.76
CA GLU A 162 -13.42 15.10 40.47
C GLU A 162 -12.71 13.73 40.46
N GLU A 163 -13.45 12.66 40.74
CA GLU A 163 -12.97 11.29 40.62
C GLU A 163 -13.09 10.80 39.17
N ALA A 164 -12.20 11.32 38.32
CA ALA A 164 -12.00 10.82 36.96
C ALA A 164 -11.25 9.48 36.99
N GLU A 165 -11.99 8.37 36.89
CA GLU A 165 -11.46 7.01 36.98
C GLU A 165 -10.37 6.72 35.92
N GLN A 166 -9.19 6.26 36.37
CA GLN A 166 -8.07 5.92 35.50
C GLN A 166 -8.25 4.53 34.86
N LEU A 167 -9.19 4.40 33.91
CA LEU A 167 -9.37 3.14 33.17
C LEU A 167 -8.12 2.75 32.38
N GLU A 168 -7.62 1.54 32.60
CA GLU A 168 -6.57 0.93 31.77
C GLU A 168 -7.19 0.36 30.49
N LEU A 169 -6.91 1.00 29.36
CA LEU A 169 -7.43 0.64 28.04
C LEU A 169 -6.59 -0.46 27.37
N SER A 170 -7.20 -1.20 26.45
CA SER A 170 -6.47 -2.05 25.51
C SER A 170 -5.86 -1.22 24.36
N ALA A 171 -4.84 -1.76 23.69
CA ALA A 171 -4.26 -1.14 22.50
C ALA A 171 -5.34 -0.78 21.45
N GLU A 172 -6.30 -1.68 21.19
CA GLU A 172 -7.40 -1.43 20.25
C GLU A 172 -8.28 -0.25 20.68
N GLN A 173 -8.58 -0.11 21.97
CA GLN A 173 -9.40 1.00 22.48
C GLN A 173 -8.70 2.37 22.34
N VAL A 174 -7.38 2.39 22.54
CA VAL A 174 -6.54 3.58 22.35
C VAL A 174 -6.43 3.94 20.87
N PHE A 175 -5.90 3.02 20.05
CA PHE A 175 -5.45 3.30 18.69
C PHE A 175 -6.55 3.25 17.63
N ARG A 176 -7.74 2.69 17.91
CA ARG A 176 -8.88 2.76 16.99
C ARG A 176 -9.23 4.21 16.66
N ASN A 177 -9.18 4.57 15.38
CA ASN A 177 -9.34 5.94 14.84
C ASN A 177 -8.24 6.94 15.26
N ALA A 178 -7.15 6.48 15.89
CA ALA A 178 -5.93 7.27 15.97
C ALA A 178 -5.35 7.44 14.56
N PHE A 179 -4.90 8.64 14.24
CA PHE A 179 -4.40 8.97 12.90
C PHE A 179 -3.02 9.63 12.92
N HIS A 180 -2.50 9.98 14.10
CA HIS A 180 -1.15 10.43 14.35
C HIS A 180 -0.73 10.02 15.77
N LEU A 181 0.50 9.51 15.87
CA LEU A 181 1.09 8.90 17.06
C LEU A 181 2.53 9.41 17.16
N GLU A 182 2.86 10.02 18.29
CA GLU A 182 4.16 10.66 18.54
C GLU A 182 4.71 10.09 19.84
N GLN A 183 5.75 9.26 19.73
CA GLN A 183 6.38 8.55 20.85
C GLN A 183 7.67 9.27 21.25
N ASP A 184 7.87 9.52 22.54
CA ASP A 184 9.07 10.22 23.00
C ASP A 184 10.28 9.28 22.92
N LYS A 185 11.33 9.72 22.21
CA LYS A 185 12.60 9.00 22.08
C LYS A 185 13.29 8.76 23.42
N ASN A 186 12.99 9.56 24.44
CA ASN A 186 13.54 9.47 25.80
C ASN A 186 12.61 8.71 26.77
N ALA A 187 11.36 8.44 26.39
CA ALA A 187 10.36 7.79 27.23
C ALA A 187 9.50 6.82 26.40
N PRO A 188 9.99 5.60 26.11
CA PRO A 188 9.36 4.69 25.14
C PRO A 188 7.97 4.17 25.56
N ASP A 189 7.65 4.14 26.87
CA ASP A 189 6.30 3.83 27.34
C ASP A 189 5.36 5.07 27.34
N SER A 190 5.76 6.18 26.70
CA SER A 190 5.06 7.46 26.67
C SER A 190 4.79 7.91 25.23
N MET A 191 3.53 8.29 24.91
CA MET A 191 3.16 8.71 23.56
C MET A 191 1.94 9.64 23.53
N ILE A 192 1.94 10.59 22.58
CA ILE A 192 0.82 11.47 22.26
C ILE A 192 0.01 10.84 21.13
N VAL A 193 -1.29 10.69 21.35
CA VAL A 193 -2.24 10.11 20.39
C VAL A 193 -3.18 11.21 19.89
N LYS A 194 -3.19 11.47 18.58
CA LYS A 194 -4.18 12.34 17.91
C LYS A 194 -5.17 11.44 17.17
N LYS A 195 -6.46 11.58 17.52
CA LYS A 195 -7.57 10.69 17.14
C LYS A 195 -8.74 11.47 16.60
N LEU A 196 -9.41 10.92 15.59
CA LEU A 196 -10.64 11.46 15.05
C LEU A 196 -11.83 10.88 15.81
N ASP A 197 -12.62 11.75 16.44
CA ASP A 197 -13.89 11.38 17.03
C ASP A 197 -14.94 11.23 15.92
N THR A 198 -15.46 10.01 15.74
CA THR A 198 -16.40 9.69 14.66
C THR A 198 -17.82 10.21 14.91
N ASN A 199 -18.09 10.81 16.07
CA ASN A 199 -19.42 11.31 16.40
C ASN A 199 -19.62 12.79 16.00
N ASP A 200 -18.56 13.61 16.06
CA ASP A 200 -18.61 15.04 15.76
C ASP A 200 -17.47 15.54 14.84
N GLY A 201 -16.67 14.62 14.28
CA GLY A 201 -15.53 14.94 13.41
C GLY A 201 -14.36 15.62 14.12
N SER A 202 -14.38 15.70 15.47
CA SER A 202 -13.35 16.43 16.20
C SER A 202 -12.02 15.69 16.25
N ILE A 203 -10.94 16.41 15.97
CA ILE A 203 -9.60 15.96 16.36
C ILE A 203 -9.46 16.16 17.87
N LYS A 204 -9.15 15.05 18.55
CA LYS A 204 -8.80 14.99 19.96
C LYS A 204 -7.38 14.46 20.12
N GLU A 205 -6.59 15.14 20.90
CA GLU A 205 -5.26 14.73 21.32
C GLU A 205 -5.32 14.27 22.78
N PHE A 206 -4.61 13.20 23.11
CA PHE A 206 -4.42 12.79 24.50
C PHE A 206 -3.09 12.05 24.64
N HIS A 207 -2.41 12.27 25.76
CA HIS A 207 -1.25 11.48 26.12
C HIS A 207 -1.71 10.09 26.59
N VAL A 208 -0.98 9.03 26.24
CA VAL A 208 -1.13 7.70 26.87
C VAL A 208 0.21 7.20 27.36
N GLN A 209 0.15 6.47 28.47
CA GLN A 209 1.30 5.82 29.07
C GLN A 209 1.05 4.31 29.13
N ARG A 210 2.00 3.53 28.63
CA ARG A 210 1.97 2.08 28.67
C ARG A 210 2.30 1.59 30.08
N THR A 211 1.54 0.63 30.57
CA THR A 211 1.68 0.06 31.92
C THR A 211 2.46 -1.24 31.89
N SER A 212 3.05 -1.63 33.03
CA SER A 212 3.87 -2.85 33.17
C SER A 212 3.13 -4.16 32.85
N ASN A 213 1.78 -4.15 32.89
CA ASN A 213 0.92 -5.24 32.46
C ASN A 213 0.57 -5.23 30.94
N GLY A 214 1.19 -4.35 30.15
CA GLY A 214 0.99 -4.22 28.70
C GLY A 214 -0.27 -3.48 28.26
N ARG A 215 -1.02 -2.88 29.19
CA ARG A 215 -2.18 -2.00 28.91
C ARG A 215 -1.72 -0.55 28.75
N TYR A 216 -2.69 0.36 28.60
CA TYR A 216 -2.43 1.80 28.42
C TYR A 216 -3.33 2.62 29.35
N ARG A 217 -2.74 3.53 30.13
CA ARG A 217 -3.48 4.57 30.85
C ARG A 217 -3.60 5.81 29.96
N LYS A 218 -4.78 6.41 29.94
CA LYS A 218 -5.09 7.58 29.12
C LYS A 218 -5.10 8.85 29.99
N GLY A 219 -4.32 9.83 29.58
CA GLY A 219 -4.33 11.18 30.12
C GLY A 219 -5.49 12.04 29.56
N PRO A 220 -5.60 13.31 30.00
CA PRO A 220 -6.70 14.18 29.63
C PRO A 220 -6.82 14.44 28.11
N GLU A 221 -8.05 14.56 27.61
CA GLU A 221 -8.33 14.89 26.21
C GLU A 221 -8.22 16.40 25.95
N ARG A 222 -7.34 16.80 25.03
CA ARG A 222 -7.27 18.15 24.46
C ARG A 222 -7.94 18.13 23.07
N ARG A 223 -9.10 18.78 22.93
CA ARG A 223 -9.74 18.98 21.62
C ARG A 223 -8.89 19.97 20.79
N LEU A 224 -8.34 19.52 19.66
CA LEU A 224 -7.54 20.37 18.77
C LEU A 224 -8.41 21.14 17.75
N THR A 225 -9.62 20.65 17.47
CA THR A 225 -10.60 21.38 16.65
C THR A 225 -11.29 22.48 17.45
N LYS A 226 -11.07 23.73 17.05
CA LYS A 226 -11.75 24.89 17.63
C LYS A 226 -13.23 24.84 17.27
N THR A 227 -14.11 24.84 18.28
CA THR A 227 -15.56 24.99 18.10
C THR A 227 -15.88 26.25 17.29
N VAL A 228 -16.81 26.16 16.35
CA VAL A 228 -17.34 27.32 15.60
C VAL A 228 -18.26 28.15 16.51
N GLN A 229 -17.65 28.86 17.47
CA GLN A 229 -18.33 29.86 18.26
C GLN A 229 -18.43 31.16 17.46
N SER A 230 -19.66 31.49 17.07
CA SER A 230 -20.23 32.82 16.75
C SER A 230 -19.24 33.96 16.47
N GLU A 231 -19.31 34.54 15.27
CA GLU A 231 -18.58 35.75 14.89
C GLU A 231 -18.99 37.00 15.71
N ARG A 232 -18.43 37.17 16.91
CA ARG A 232 -18.55 38.40 17.71
C ARG A 232 -17.24 38.83 18.40
N SER A 233 -16.13 38.92 17.64
CA SER A 233 -14.93 39.75 17.97
C SER A 233 -13.85 39.77 16.86
N ARG A 234 -14.19 39.99 15.58
CA ARG A 234 -13.21 40.24 14.49
C ARG A 234 -13.67 41.26 13.43
N THR A 235 -14.36 42.32 13.86
CA THR A 235 -14.72 43.46 12.99
C THR A 235 -13.61 44.51 12.98
N LEU A 236 -12.54 44.31 12.17
CA LEU A 236 -11.58 45.33 11.69
C LEU A 236 -10.50 44.70 10.76
N ALA A 237 -10.92 43.86 9.80
CA ALA A 237 -9.99 43.23 8.82
C ALA A 237 -10.64 42.71 7.52
N LYS A 238 -11.94 42.34 7.55
CA LYS A 238 -12.60 41.56 6.49
C LYS A 238 -12.44 42.07 5.04
N PRO A 239 -12.58 43.38 4.71
CA PRO A 239 -12.66 43.82 3.31
C PRO A 239 -11.43 43.43 2.47
N GLN A 240 -10.23 43.62 3.01
CA GLN A 240 -8.99 43.41 2.26
C GLN A 240 -8.69 41.91 2.06
N GLN A 241 -9.03 41.05 3.04
CA GLN A 241 -8.90 39.61 2.89
C GLN A 241 -9.97 38.99 1.96
N GLN A 242 -11.19 39.54 1.90
CA GLN A 242 -12.20 39.07 0.95
C GLN A 242 -11.87 39.51 -0.49
N ALA A 243 -11.42 40.75 -0.70
CA ALA A 243 -10.95 41.22 -2.00
C ALA A 243 -9.78 40.38 -2.54
N LEU A 244 -8.77 40.08 -1.70
CA LEU A 244 -7.64 39.21 -2.06
C LEU A 244 -8.06 37.76 -2.35
N ARG A 245 -9.12 37.23 -1.73
CA ARG A 245 -9.62 35.89 -2.07
C ARG A 245 -10.27 35.88 -3.44
N GLN A 246 -11.19 36.81 -3.68
CA GLN A 246 -11.90 36.91 -4.95
C GLN A 246 -10.96 37.18 -6.14
N SER A 247 -9.88 37.94 -5.96
CA SER A 247 -8.88 38.12 -7.02
C SER A 247 -8.14 36.84 -7.38
N HIS A 248 -7.78 36.00 -6.40
CA HIS A 248 -7.04 34.75 -6.67
C HIS A 248 -7.95 33.58 -7.07
N GLU A 249 -9.23 33.59 -6.67
CA GLU A 249 -10.23 32.63 -7.17
C GLU A 249 -10.49 32.90 -8.66
N ASN A 250 -10.65 34.17 -9.05
CA ASN A 250 -10.68 34.57 -10.46
C ASN A 250 -9.37 34.23 -11.21
N GLU A 251 -8.21 34.32 -10.56
CA GLU A 251 -6.90 33.96 -11.16
C GLU A 251 -6.80 32.46 -11.48
N LEU A 252 -7.20 31.57 -10.56
CA LEU A 252 -7.19 30.12 -10.79
C LEU A 252 -8.19 29.66 -11.86
N GLN A 253 -9.34 30.30 -11.93
CA GLN A 253 -10.34 30.06 -12.97
C GLN A 253 -9.87 30.61 -14.32
N ALA A 254 -9.29 31.81 -14.37
CA ALA A 254 -8.72 32.40 -15.60
C ALA A 254 -7.47 31.64 -16.10
N ALA A 255 -6.71 31.00 -15.20
CA ALA A 255 -5.62 30.09 -15.54
C ALA A 255 -6.10 28.68 -15.96
N GLY A 256 -7.40 28.39 -15.88
CA GLY A 256 -7.97 27.10 -16.25
C GLY A 256 -7.54 25.93 -15.36
N ILE A 257 -7.10 26.20 -14.11
CA ILE A 257 -6.59 25.16 -13.18
C ILE A 257 -7.74 24.51 -12.39
N ILE A 258 -8.77 25.29 -12.03
CA ILE A 258 -9.96 24.83 -11.31
C ILE A 258 -11.20 25.33 -12.04
N ASP A 259 -12.20 24.45 -12.21
CA ASP A 259 -13.53 24.75 -12.73
C ASP A 259 -14.59 24.59 -11.61
N ALA A 260 -15.56 25.50 -11.57
CA ALA A 260 -16.67 25.55 -10.61
C ALA A 260 -16.27 25.28 -9.13
N ASP A 261 -15.06 25.70 -8.73
CA ASP A 261 -14.44 25.53 -7.41
C ASP A 261 -14.27 24.09 -6.87
N ILE A 262 -14.72 23.07 -7.60
CA ILE A 262 -14.68 21.64 -7.18
C ILE A 262 -14.21 20.68 -8.28
N TYR A 263 -13.97 21.16 -9.50
CA TYR A 263 -13.47 20.35 -10.61
C TYR A 263 -12.07 20.79 -11.03
N TRP A 264 -11.26 19.84 -11.52
CA TRP A 264 -10.05 20.20 -12.26
C TRP A 264 -10.44 20.97 -13.53
N GLY A 265 -9.74 22.06 -13.79
CA GLY A 265 -9.97 22.89 -14.97
C GLY A 265 -9.31 22.31 -16.22
N GLU A 266 -9.66 22.90 -17.37
CA GLU A 266 -9.27 22.43 -18.71
C GLU A 266 -7.75 22.30 -18.89
N LEU A 267 -6.94 23.18 -18.29
CA LEU A 267 -5.47 23.11 -18.38
C LEU A 267 -4.91 21.82 -17.78
N VAL A 268 -5.55 21.28 -16.74
CA VAL A 268 -5.12 20.04 -16.09
C VAL A 268 -5.73 18.83 -16.83
N GLU A 269 -7.02 18.87 -17.16
CA GLU A 269 -7.69 17.75 -17.85
C GLU A 269 -7.14 17.50 -19.27
N GLN A 270 -6.80 18.54 -20.04
CA GLN A 270 -6.14 18.38 -21.36
C GLN A 270 -4.70 17.86 -21.26
N ALA A 271 -4.01 18.10 -20.15
CA ALA A 271 -2.61 17.72 -19.95
C ALA A 271 -2.45 16.37 -19.22
N LEU A 272 -3.55 15.70 -18.85
CA LEU A 272 -3.51 14.35 -18.30
C LEU A 272 -2.92 13.35 -19.32
N PRO A 273 -2.15 12.35 -18.85
CA PRO A 273 -1.59 11.35 -19.74
C PRO A 273 -2.67 10.46 -20.35
N GLN A 274 -2.48 10.07 -21.60
CA GLN A 274 -3.38 9.14 -22.28
C GLN A 274 -3.32 7.76 -21.60
N GLY A 275 -4.40 7.41 -20.89
CA GLY A 275 -4.65 6.07 -20.40
C GLY A 275 -5.26 5.14 -21.47
N PHE A 276 -5.60 3.92 -21.05
CA PHE A 276 -6.15 2.88 -21.93
C PHE A 276 -7.57 3.23 -22.38
N ALA A 277 -7.80 3.19 -23.69
CA ALA A 277 -9.09 3.49 -24.31
C ALA A 277 -10.03 2.27 -24.30
N ALA A 278 -11.30 2.49 -24.62
CA ALA A 278 -12.26 1.40 -24.81
C ALA A 278 -11.84 0.44 -25.95
N GLU A 279 -11.08 0.92 -26.94
CA GLU A 279 -10.57 0.09 -28.05
C GLU A 279 -9.41 -0.83 -27.61
N ASP A 280 -8.53 -0.36 -26.70
CA ASP A 280 -7.49 -1.19 -26.07
C ASP A 280 -8.08 -2.39 -25.32
N GLN A 281 -9.27 -2.24 -24.74
CA GLN A 281 -9.97 -3.36 -24.12
C GLN A 281 -10.62 -4.28 -25.15
N HIS A 282 -11.42 -3.78 -26.09
CA HIS A 282 -12.12 -4.68 -27.03
C HIS A 282 -11.14 -5.51 -27.87
N SER A 283 -9.99 -4.93 -28.23
CA SER A 283 -8.87 -5.67 -28.84
C SER A 283 -8.26 -6.71 -27.89
N TRP A 284 -8.02 -6.37 -26.61
CA TRP A 284 -7.51 -7.32 -25.62
C TRP A 284 -8.46 -8.47 -25.30
N GLU A 285 -9.77 -8.20 -25.17
CA GLU A 285 -10.82 -9.21 -24.99
C GLU A 285 -10.89 -10.15 -26.19
N HIS A 286 -10.89 -9.59 -27.42
CA HIS A 286 -10.90 -10.39 -28.65
C HIS A 286 -9.66 -11.30 -28.74
N TYR A 287 -8.49 -10.72 -28.46
CA TYR A 287 -7.21 -11.43 -28.45
C TYR A 287 -7.23 -12.58 -27.45
N VAL A 288 -7.52 -12.33 -26.16
CA VAL A 288 -7.55 -13.37 -25.11
C VAL A 288 -8.62 -14.44 -25.37
N ALA A 289 -9.73 -14.10 -26.04
CA ALA A 289 -10.82 -15.03 -26.32
C ALA A 289 -10.63 -15.88 -27.59
N LYS A 290 -9.80 -15.46 -28.57
CA LYS A 290 -9.73 -16.12 -29.90
C LYS A 290 -8.34 -16.32 -30.49
N GLU A 291 -7.36 -15.48 -30.14
CA GLU A 291 -6.06 -15.41 -30.83
C GLU A 291 -4.90 -15.85 -29.92
N GLY A 292 -4.98 -15.52 -28.64
CA GLY A 292 -3.96 -15.79 -27.64
C GLY A 292 -3.77 -17.28 -27.36
N GLN A 293 -2.78 -17.89 -27.99
CA GLN A 293 -2.25 -19.19 -27.62
C GLN A 293 -1.13 -19.05 -26.57
N VAL A 294 -1.38 -19.52 -25.34
CA VAL A 294 -0.38 -19.53 -24.26
C VAL A 294 0.64 -20.64 -24.51
N VAL A 295 1.92 -20.27 -24.57
CA VAL A 295 3.04 -21.22 -24.78
C VAL A 295 3.87 -21.46 -23.53
N ARG A 296 3.95 -20.49 -22.61
CA ARG A 296 4.74 -20.55 -21.35
C ARG A 296 4.04 -19.81 -20.21
N LEU A 297 4.28 -20.25 -18.97
CA LEU A 297 3.93 -19.53 -17.74
C LEU A 297 5.17 -19.30 -16.85
N GLU A 298 5.68 -18.08 -16.87
CA GLU A 298 6.90 -17.71 -16.14
C GLU A 298 6.59 -17.11 -14.76
N HIS A 299 7.56 -17.13 -13.84
CA HIS A 299 7.42 -16.51 -12.53
C HIS A 299 7.43 -14.98 -12.68
N GLY A 300 6.44 -14.30 -12.09
CA GLY A 300 6.31 -12.84 -12.19
C GLY A 300 4.99 -12.33 -11.62
N CYS A 301 4.71 -11.04 -11.85
CA CYS A 301 3.43 -10.41 -11.50
C CYS A 301 3.09 -10.49 -10.00
N GLY A 302 4.08 -10.32 -9.13
CA GLY A 302 3.90 -10.24 -7.68
C GLY A 302 3.91 -11.59 -6.96
N ARG A 303 2.73 -12.13 -6.64
CA ARG A 303 2.58 -13.27 -5.71
C ARG A 303 2.97 -14.60 -6.35
N MET A 304 3.48 -15.55 -5.56
CA MET A 304 4.01 -16.85 -6.06
C MET A 304 3.03 -17.73 -6.88
N GLN A 305 1.71 -17.48 -6.81
CA GLN A 305 0.71 -18.16 -7.63
C GLN A 305 0.32 -17.40 -8.91
N ASN A 306 0.68 -16.12 -9.04
CA ASN A 306 0.57 -15.39 -10.31
C ASN A 306 1.64 -15.88 -11.29
N ARG A 307 1.40 -15.68 -12.59
CA ARG A 307 2.35 -16.01 -13.65
C ARG A 307 2.39 -14.89 -14.69
N MET A 308 3.55 -14.73 -15.33
CA MET A 308 3.64 -14.08 -16.62
C MET A 308 3.22 -15.09 -17.68
N VAL A 309 2.07 -14.89 -18.29
CA VAL A 309 1.66 -15.59 -19.50
C VAL A 309 2.50 -15.04 -20.65
N VAL A 310 3.12 -15.93 -21.42
CA VAL A 310 3.73 -15.61 -22.71
C VAL A 310 2.94 -16.31 -23.80
N PHE A 311 2.47 -15.55 -24.77
CA PHE A 311 1.72 -16.03 -25.93
C PHE A 311 2.65 -16.37 -27.11
N ALA A 312 2.14 -17.12 -28.10
CA ALA A 312 2.92 -17.64 -29.22
C ALA A 312 3.55 -16.57 -30.14
N ASP A 313 2.99 -15.35 -30.14
CA ASP A 313 3.47 -14.15 -30.83
C ASP A 313 4.53 -13.36 -30.03
N GLY A 314 4.80 -13.74 -28.78
CA GLY A 314 5.67 -13.03 -27.84
C GLY A 314 4.96 -11.99 -26.97
N THR A 315 3.65 -11.76 -27.14
CA THR A 315 2.82 -10.92 -26.28
C THR A 315 2.81 -11.47 -24.85
N ARG A 316 2.62 -10.59 -23.85
CA ARG A 316 2.68 -10.95 -22.43
C ARG A 316 1.47 -10.46 -21.65
N ALA A 317 1.08 -11.25 -20.64
CA ALA A 317 0.04 -10.87 -19.68
C ALA A 317 0.40 -11.27 -18.25
N CYS A 318 -0.03 -10.47 -17.28
CA CYS A 318 -0.04 -10.86 -15.90
C CYS A 318 -1.33 -11.64 -15.57
N ALA A 319 -1.16 -12.92 -15.23
CA ALA A 319 -2.25 -13.80 -14.83
C ALA A 319 -2.46 -13.77 -13.30
N ARG A 320 -3.65 -13.33 -12.87
CA ARG A 320 -4.09 -13.42 -11.47
C ARG A 320 -4.89 -14.69 -11.23
N TYR A 321 -4.24 -15.69 -10.64
CA TYR A 321 -4.86 -16.95 -10.23
C TYR A 321 -5.11 -16.97 -8.72
N ARG A 322 -6.33 -17.34 -8.29
CA ARG A 322 -6.72 -17.39 -6.87
C ARG A 322 -7.56 -18.62 -6.53
N GLN A 323 -7.44 -19.03 -5.26
CA GLN A 323 -8.29 -20.08 -4.69
C GLN A 323 -9.68 -19.55 -4.32
N ASN A 324 -9.79 -18.26 -3.99
CA ASN A 324 -11.03 -17.57 -3.65
C ASN A 324 -11.61 -16.86 -4.88
N THR A 325 -12.89 -17.07 -5.18
CA THR A 325 -13.60 -16.40 -6.28
C THR A 325 -13.82 -14.91 -6.02
N ASP A 326 -14.01 -14.48 -4.76
CA ASP A 326 -14.21 -13.06 -4.42
C ASP A 326 -13.09 -12.17 -4.96
N GLN A 327 -11.86 -12.69 -5.04
CA GLN A 327 -10.67 -11.94 -5.49
C GLN A 327 -10.60 -11.88 -7.03
N ILE A 328 -11.00 -12.95 -7.73
CA ILE A 328 -11.13 -12.94 -9.19
C ILE A 328 -12.27 -12.00 -9.62
N GLN A 329 -13.41 -12.07 -8.93
CA GLN A 329 -14.52 -11.15 -9.12
C GLN A 329 -14.11 -9.71 -8.74
N GLY A 330 -13.38 -9.54 -7.63
CA GLY A 330 -12.84 -8.26 -7.18
C GLY A 330 -12.00 -7.57 -8.25
N GLU A 331 -11.10 -8.29 -8.92
CA GLU A 331 -10.30 -7.73 -10.01
C GLU A 331 -11.18 -7.35 -11.21
N ILE A 332 -11.92 -8.31 -11.79
CA ILE A 332 -12.61 -8.09 -13.07
C ILE A 332 -13.77 -7.10 -12.96
N PHE A 333 -14.53 -7.10 -11.85
CA PHE A 333 -15.60 -6.12 -11.65
C PHE A 333 -15.08 -4.74 -11.21
N SER A 334 -13.89 -4.64 -10.59
CA SER A 334 -13.25 -3.34 -10.39
C SER A 334 -12.77 -2.77 -11.73
N TYR A 335 -12.22 -3.62 -12.62
CA TYR A 335 -11.89 -3.23 -13.98
C TYR A 335 -13.12 -2.69 -14.74
N TYR A 336 -14.22 -3.44 -14.81
CA TYR A 336 -15.46 -2.99 -15.45
C TYR A 336 -16.04 -1.71 -14.81
N LEU A 337 -15.95 -1.56 -13.48
CA LEU A 337 -16.40 -0.33 -12.82
C LEU A 337 -15.54 0.88 -13.26
N GLY A 338 -14.23 0.71 -13.42
CA GLY A 338 -13.36 1.75 -13.95
C GLY A 338 -13.77 2.21 -15.35
N GLN A 339 -14.10 1.28 -16.25
CA GLN A 339 -14.63 1.61 -17.57
C GLN A 339 -15.93 2.43 -17.49
N LEU A 340 -16.88 1.99 -16.66
CA LEU A 340 -18.16 2.69 -16.45
C LEU A 340 -18.00 4.08 -15.81
N LEU A 341 -16.87 4.34 -15.16
CA LEU A 341 -16.48 5.64 -14.59
C LEU A 341 -15.55 6.46 -15.51
N ASN A 342 -15.20 5.95 -16.69
CA ASN A 342 -14.24 6.56 -17.62
C ASN A 342 -12.82 6.74 -17.02
N ILE A 343 -12.43 5.85 -16.11
CA ILE A 343 -11.10 5.82 -15.48
C ILE A 343 -10.17 4.95 -16.33
N THR A 344 -9.31 5.61 -17.10
CA THR A 344 -8.41 4.98 -18.09
C THR A 344 -7.07 4.49 -17.49
N ASN A 345 -6.91 4.61 -16.17
CA ASN A 345 -5.75 4.16 -15.38
C ASN A 345 -5.67 2.63 -15.17
N LEU A 346 -6.62 1.86 -15.70
CA LEU A 346 -6.75 0.42 -15.51
C LEU A 346 -6.31 -0.34 -16.76
N ALA A 347 -5.25 -1.13 -16.65
CA ALA A 347 -4.70 -1.91 -17.75
C ALA A 347 -5.71 -2.92 -18.32
N PRO A 348 -5.79 -3.11 -19.65
CA PRO A 348 -6.74 -4.03 -20.30
C PRO A 348 -6.71 -5.42 -19.66
N SER A 349 -7.88 -5.94 -19.31
CA SER A 349 -8.02 -7.12 -18.44
C SER A 349 -9.21 -7.97 -18.85
N ALA A 350 -8.96 -9.25 -19.17
CA ALA A 350 -9.99 -10.20 -19.59
C ALA A 350 -10.02 -11.42 -18.67
N ALA A 351 -11.22 -11.95 -18.41
CA ALA A 351 -11.40 -13.20 -17.65
C ALA A 351 -11.48 -14.40 -18.60
N THR A 352 -10.77 -15.47 -18.28
CA THR A 352 -10.78 -16.73 -19.03
C THR A 352 -10.68 -17.93 -18.08
N VAL A 353 -10.84 -19.15 -18.60
CA VAL A 353 -10.75 -20.40 -17.82
C VAL A 353 -9.52 -21.18 -18.25
N ILE A 354 -8.83 -21.77 -17.27
CA ILE A 354 -7.73 -22.70 -17.50
C ILE A 354 -8.32 -24.03 -18.00
N ASP A 355 -8.29 -24.24 -19.32
CA ASP A 355 -8.78 -25.45 -20.00
C ASP A 355 -7.70 -26.02 -20.92
N THR A 356 -6.98 -27.00 -20.40
CA THR A 356 -5.86 -27.72 -21.03
C THR A 356 -6.27 -28.52 -22.27
N THR A 357 -7.57 -28.72 -22.51
CA THR A 357 -8.08 -29.37 -23.74
C THR A 357 -8.14 -28.40 -24.92
N THR A 358 -8.15 -27.09 -24.66
CA THR A 358 -8.14 -26.05 -25.70
C THR A 358 -6.74 -25.74 -26.19
N ALA A 359 -6.62 -25.40 -27.49
CA ALA A 359 -5.36 -24.97 -28.10
C ALA A 359 -4.76 -23.72 -27.42
N SER A 360 -5.56 -22.92 -26.73
CA SER A 360 -5.14 -21.72 -25.99
C SER A 360 -4.28 -22.04 -24.75
N TRP A 361 -4.39 -23.23 -24.16
CA TRP A 361 -3.67 -23.60 -22.93
C TRP A 361 -2.91 -24.95 -23.02
N SER A 362 -3.24 -25.82 -23.96
CA SER A 362 -2.71 -27.19 -24.04
C SER A 362 -1.17 -27.25 -24.08
N THR A 363 -0.54 -26.31 -24.79
CA THR A 363 0.93 -26.18 -24.89
C THR A 363 1.59 -25.91 -23.53
N ALA A 364 0.92 -25.20 -22.63
CA ALA A 364 1.44 -24.80 -21.32
C ALA A 364 1.11 -25.78 -20.17
N LEU A 365 0.60 -26.99 -20.48
CA LEU A 365 0.19 -28.00 -19.49
C LEU A 365 1.28 -28.31 -18.44
N GLY A 366 2.56 -28.34 -18.85
CA GLY A 366 3.70 -28.54 -17.96
C GLY A 366 3.81 -27.42 -16.92
N ASP A 367 3.81 -26.17 -17.36
CA ASP A 367 3.96 -25.00 -16.50
C ASP A 367 2.71 -24.77 -15.62
N ILE A 368 1.50 -25.07 -16.12
CA ILE A 368 0.24 -25.10 -15.35
C ILE A 368 0.37 -26.09 -14.17
N THR A 369 0.90 -27.28 -14.45
CA THR A 369 1.15 -28.32 -13.44
C THR A 369 2.20 -27.89 -12.43
N GLN A 370 3.31 -27.29 -12.89
CA GLN A 370 4.37 -26.74 -12.02
C GLN A 370 3.87 -25.59 -11.14
N ALA A 371 2.98 -24.74 -11.66
CA ALA A 371 2.33 -23.65 -10.94
C ALA A 371 1.27 -24.12 -9.93
N GLN A 372 0.95 -25.42 -9.88
CA GLN A 372 -0.13 -26.01 -9.10
C GLN A 372 -1.49 -25.35 -9.37
N TRP A 373 -1.66 -24.84 -10.58
CA TRP A 373 -2.93 -24.37 -11.09
C TRP A 373 -3.85 -25.57 -11.35
N LYS A 374 -5.16 -25.34 -11.27
CA LYS A 374 -6.17 -26.37 -11.53
C LYS A 374 -6.97 -25.99 -12.76
N GLU A 375 -7.30 -27.00 -13.56
CA GLU A 375 -8.25 -26.88 -14.66
C GLU A 375 -9.64 -26.43 -14.17
N HIS A 376 -10.44 -25.89 -15.09
CA HIS A 376 -11.80 -25.40 -14.80
C HIS A 376 -11.82 -24.33 -13.70
N ARG A 377 -10.77 -23.50 -13.64
CA ARG A 377 -10.66 -22.34 -12.75
C ARG A 377 -10.58 -21.05 -13.55
N PRO A 378 -11.29 -19.98 -13.12
CA PRO A 378 -11.16 -18.68 -13.75
C PRO A 378 -9.82 -18.02 -13.37
N VAL A 379 -9.26 -17.29 -14.33
CA VAL A 379 -8.04 -16.48 -14.19
C VAL A 379 -8.26 -15.15 -14.92
N VAL A 380 -7.80 -14.04 -14.35
CA VAL A 380 -7.80 -12.73 -15.04
C VAL A 380 -6.44 -12.53 -15.69
N LEU A 381 -6.44 -12.27 -17.00
CA LEU A 381 -5.27 -11.90 -17.78
C LEU A 381 -5.29 -10.39 -18.01
N THR A 382 -4.46 -9.66 -17.27
CA THR A 382 -4.19 -8.24 -17.51
C THR A 382 -3.01 -8.11 -18.47
N ARG A 383 -3.12 -7.29 -19.52
CA ARG A 383 -2.03 -6.99 -20.46
C ARG A 383 -0.77 -6.57 -19.70
N TRP A 384 0.38 -7.15 -20.03
CA TRP A 384 1.64 -6.76 -19.39
C TRP A 384 2.06 -5.36 -19.86
N LEU A 385 2.64 -4.58 -18.94
CA LEU A 385 3.15 -3.24 -19.20
C LEU A 385 4.64 -3.19 -18.82
N PRO A 386 5.50 -2.61 -19.67
CA PRO A 386 6.89 -2.31 -19.33
C PRO A 386 6.98 -1.07 -18.43
N ASP A 387 8.17 -0.81 -17.90
CA ASP A 387 8.62 0.50 -17.39
C ASP A 387 7.67 1.16 -16.38
N LEU A 388 7.32 0.37 -15.36
CA LEU A 388 6.49 0.74 -14.22
C LEU A 388 7.32 1.03 -12.96
N GLU A 389 7.30 2.28 -12.51
CA GLU A 389 7.88 2.74 -11.24
C GLU A 389 6.87 2.67 -10.08
N PRO A 390 7.30 2.47 -8.82
CA PRO A 390 6.42 2.61 -7.65
C PRO A 390 5.96 4.06 -7.46
N ALA A 391 4.67 4.28 -7.22
CA ALA A 391 4.10 5.62 -7.01
C ALA A 391 4.05 6.02 -5.52
N GLY A 392 4.64 7.17 -5.17
CA GLY A 392 4.60 7.77 -3.83
C GLY A 392 3.25 8.40 -3.49
N ILE A 393 2.90 8.49 -2.20
CA ILE A 393 1.66 9.16 -1.75
C ILE A 393 1.90 10.68 -1.68
N PRO A 394 1.17 11.53 -2.45
CA PRO A 394 1.31 12.98 -2.39
C PRO A 394 0.97 13.54 -1.00
N GLN A 395 1.64 14.64 -0.59
CA GLN A 395 1.42 15.23 0.74
C GLN A 395 -0.06 15.54 1.08
N PRO A 396 -0.92 16.03 0.15
CA PRO A 396 -2.37 16.19 0.36
C PRO A 396 -3.15 14.94 0.83
N PHE A 397 -2.53 13.75 0.77
CA PHE A 397 -3.08 12.48 1.23
C PHE A 397 -2.26 11.82 2.37
N GLN A 398 -1.15 12.45 2.79
CA GLN A 398 -0.34 12.04 3.94
C GLN A 398 -0.96 12.52 5.28
N PRO A 399 -0.62 11.92 6.44
CA PRO A 399 -1.40 12.10 7.67
C PRO A 399 -1.48 13.49 8.28
N LEU A 400 -0.56 14.39 7.90
CA LEU A 400 -0.46 15.75 8.40
C LEU A 400 -1.29 16.76 7.59
N GLU A 401 -1.41 16.52 6.28
CA GLU A 401 -1.97 17.45 5.29
C GLU A 401 -3.15 16.79 4.54
N ARG A 402 -3.96 15.97 5.21
CA ARG A 402 -5.10 15.26 4.59
C ARG A 402 -6.22 16.22 4.17
N HIS A 403 -6.05 16.90 3.05
CA HIS A 403 -7.05 17.73 2.39
C HIS A 403 -6.62 18.07 0.96
N LEU A 404 -7.57 18.01 0.03
CA LEU A 404 -7.40 18.50 -1.34
C LEU A 404 -8.63 19.30 -1.76
N ASN A 405 -8.61 20.59 -1.43
CA ASN A 405 -9.62 21.60 -1.77
C ASN A 405 -8.99 22.75 -2.59
N LYS A 406 -9.79 23.72 -3.06
CA LYS A 406 -9.31 24.82 -3.91
C LYS A 406 -8.19 25.65 -3.29
N TYR A 407 -8.18 25.83 -1.96
CA TYR A 407 -7.14 26.56 -1.25
C TYR A 407 -5.81 25.79 -1.17
N ASP A 408 -5.84 24.46 -1.28
CA ASP A 408 -4.63 23.63 -1.28
C ASP A 408 -3.94 23.67 -2.64
N VAL A 409 -4.74 23.56 -3.72
CA VAL A 409 -4.28 23.79 -5.09
C VAL A 409 -3.75 25.22 -5.25
N TRP A 410 -4.42 26.22 -4.67
CA TRP A 410 -3.90 27.60 -4.58
C TRP A 410 -2.56 27.68 -3.86
N ASN A 411 -2.43 27.07 -2.67
CA ASN A 411 -1.18 27.06 -1.89
C ASN A 411 -0.03 26.44 -2.68
N ILE A 412 -0.26 25.31 -3.35
CA ILE A 412 0.74 24.62 -4.19
C ILE A 412 1.18 25.49 -5.36
N THR A 413 0.23 26.08 -6.09
CA THR A 413 0.50 27.02 -7.19
C THR A 413 1.30 28.24 -6.71
N GLN A 414 0.89 28.85 -5.60
CA GLN A 414 1.54 30.03 -5.04
C GLN A 414 2.96 29.75 -4.51
N GLN A 415 3.17 28.68 -3.76
CA GLN A 415 4.50 28.29 -3.29
C GLN A 415 5.47 28.12 -4.47
N GLN A 416 5.02 27.47 -5.55
CA GLN A 416 5.85 27.21 -6.72
C GLN A 416 6.11 28.50 -7.54
N MET A 417 5.13 29.40 -7.68
CA MET A 417 5.33 30.73 -8.28
C MET A 417 6.29 31.62 -7.47
N GLN A 418 6.17 31.64 -6.14
CA GLN A 418 7.06 32.42 -5.27
C GLN A 418 8.50 31.88 -5.31
N MET A 419 8.66 30.56 -5.34
CA MET A 419 9.96 29.90 -5.52
C MET A 419 10.59 30.23 -6.89
N GLN A 420 9.80 30.34 -7.96
CA GLN A 420 10.28 30.81 -9.27
C GLN A 420 10.77 32.27 -9.22
N MET A 421 10.09 33.17 -8.51
CA MET A 421 10.55 34.56 -8.35
C MET A 421 11.87 34.61 -7.56
N GLN A 422 11.95 33.92 -6.43
CA GLN A 422 13.17 33.87 -5.61
C GLN A 422 14.38 33.30 -6.37
N MET A 423 14.18 32.27 -7.20
CA MET A 423 15.23 31.72 -8.07
C MET A 423 15.67 32.71 -9.16
N ARG A 424 14.73 33.48 -9.75
CA ARG A 424 15.06 34.53 -10.73
C ARG A 424 15.87 35.67 -10.09
N ASP A 425 15.48 36.12 -8.91
CA ASP A 425 16.20 37.17 -8.18
C ASP A 425 17.58 36.70 -7.72
N ALA A 426 17.71 35.47 -7.20
CA ALA A 426 19.01 34.89 -6.85
C ALA A 426 19.96 34.80 -8.07
N GLY A 427 19.44 34.37 -9.22
CA GLY A 427 20.19 34.37 -10.48
C GLY A 427 20.59 35.78 -10.93
N ALA A 428 19.68 36.75 -10.88
CA ALA A 428 19.97 38.14 -11.22
C ALA A 428 21.01 38.80 -10.28
N VAL A 429 20.99 38.46 -8.98
CA VAL A 429 21.99 38.89 -8.01
C VAL A 429 23.35 38.25 -8.29
N MET A 430 23.42 36.96 -8.62
CA MET A 430 24.67 36.32 -9.06
C MET A 430 25.24 36.98 -10.32
N SER A 431 24.44 37.20 -11.36
CA SER A 431 24.89 37.85 -12.61
C SER A 431 25.40 39.27 -12.37
N ARG A 432 24.71 40.06 -11.53
CA ARG A 432 25.17 41.40 -11.11
C ARG A 432 26.47 41.34 -10.28
N GLY A 433 26.62 40.33 -9.42
CA GLY A 433 27.85 40.09 -8.67
C GLY A 433 29.04 39.70 -9.55
N LEU A 434 28.78 38.93 -10.62
CA LEU A 434 29.79 38.54 -11.61
C LEU A 434 30.24 39.74 -12.46
N LEU A 435 29.29 40.50 -13.01
CA LEU A 435 29.56 41.73 -13.75
C LEU A 435 30.38 42.73 -12.92
N LYS A 436 29.97 42.97 -11.67
CA LYS A 436 30.70 43.87 -10.76
C LYS A 436 32.13 43.41 -10.44
N ARG A 437 32.42 42.10 -10.50
CA ARG A 437 33.79 41.57 -10.38
C ARG A 437 34.60 41.79 -11.67
N LEU A 438 33.98 41.66 -12.83
CA LEU A 438 34.62 41.94 -14.13
C LEU A 438 34.92 43.43 -14.30
N GLU A 439 34.01 44.32 -13.89
CA GLU A 439 34.23 45.77 -13.84
C GLU A 439 35.40 46.15 -12.91
N VAL A 440 35.48 45.54 -11.71
CA VAL A 440 36.60 45.76 -10.79
C VAL A 440 37.92 45.25 -11.36
N ALA A 441 37.92 44.08 -12.03
CA ALA A 441 39.11 43.54 -12.68
C ALA A 441 39.59 44.43 -13.86
N ALA A 442 38.66 45.02 -14.62
CA ALA A 442 38.96 45.97 -15.69
C ALA A 442 39.44 47.34 -15.15
N ALA A 443 38.98 47.76 -13.97
CA ALA A 443 39.44 48.97 -13.31
C ALA A 443 40.82 48.82 -12.63
N SER A 444 41.18 47.61 -12.18
CA SER A 444 42.49 47.29 -11.62
C SER A 444 43.54 47.06 -12.72
N GLY A 445 43.90 48.12 -13.45
CA GLY A 445 44.91 48.07 -14.50
C GLY A 445 46.31 47.75 -13.97
N GLN A 446 46.72 46.49 -14.08
CA GLN A 446 48.11 46.05 -13.94
C GLN A 446 48.61 45.42 -15.24
N THR A 447 49.34 46.21 -16.02
CA THR A 447 50.04 45.76 -17.23
C THR A 447 51.44 45.27 -16.89
N VAL A 448 51.73 43.99 -17.13
CA VAL A 448 53.10 43.47 -17.25
C VAL A 448 53.14 42.41 -18.36
N ASP A 449 53.60 42.81 -19.54
CA ASP A 449 54.07 41.87 -20.56
C ASP A 449 55.49 41.41 -20.22
N HIS A 450 55.78 40.10 -20.35
CA HIS A 450 56.97 39.67 -21.11
C HIS A 450 57.08 38.15 -21.37
N GLN A 451 57.19 37.85 -22.66
CA GLN A 451 58.05 36.82 -23.30
C GLN A 451 57.78 35.32 -23.08
N SER A 452 58.26 34.56 -24.07
CA SER A 452 57.88 33.18 -24.39
C SER A 452 58.94 32.16 -23.98
N SER A 453 58.51 30.94 -23.64
CA SER A 453 59.27 29.72 -23.94
C SER A 453 58.30 28.53 -24.07
N MET A 454 58.66 27.53 -24.87
CA MET A 454 58.03 26.21 -24.84
C MET A 454 58.75 25.30 -23.83
N LEU A 455 58.06 24.28 -23.32
CA LEU A 455 58.52 22.88 -23.27
C LEU A 455 57.37 21.95 -22.81
N GLU A 456 57.62 20.65 -22.79
CA GLU A 456 56.60 19.59 -22.77
C GLU A 456 56.27 18.99 -21.39
N GLU A 457 55.19 18.20 -21.39
CA GLU A 457 54.92 17.02 -20.55
C GLU A 457 54.44 17.08 -19.08
N SER A 458 53.55 16.10 -18.82
CA SER A 458 53.40 15.32 -17.58
C SER A 458 52.75 15.91 -16.31
N SER A 459 51.45 15.62 -16.20
CA SER A 459 50.75 15.05 -15.03
C SER A 459 50.87 15.68 -13.63
N ALA A 460 49.75 16.19 -13.10
CA ALA A 460 49.20 15.73 -11.82
C ALA A 460 47.71 16.10 -11.63
N THR A 461 47.00 15.24 -10.91
CA THR A 461 45.57 15.34 -10.53
C THR A 461 45.17 16.60 -9.75
N ALA A 462 44.03 17.19 -10.10
CA ALA A 462 43.20 17.98 -9.17
C ALA A 462 41.71 17.71 -9.43
N SER A 463 40.97 17.31 -8.39
CA SER A 463 39.52 17.10 -8.46
C SER A 463 38.77 18.43 -8.49
N SER A 464 37.76 18.55 -9.35
CA SER A 464 36.75 19.61 -9.23
C SER A 464 35.34 19.01 -9.37
N THR A 465 34.50 19.31 -8.38
CA THR A 465 33.12 18.81 -8.29
C THR A 465 32.23 19.50 -9.31
N ALA A 466 31.50 18.72 -10.11
CA ALA A 466 30.48 19.25 -11.01
C ALA A 466 29.27 19.79 -10.21
N SER A 467 29.19 21.11 -10.07
CA SER A 467 27.99 21.78 -9.54
C SER A 467 26.85 21.69 -10.57
N PRO A 468 25.62 21.35 -10.16
CA PRO A 468 24.49 21.28 -11.09
C PRO A 468 24.12 22.69 -11.60
N LEU A 469 23.87 22.80 -12.90
CA LEU A 469 23.37 24.03 -13.52
C LEU A 469 21.93 24.31 -13.06
N PRO A 470 21.55 25.58 -12.83
CA PRO A 470 20.19 25.93 -12.44
C PRO A 470 19.19 25.61 -13.55
N ALA A 471 18.08 24.97 -13.20
CA ALA A 471 17.05 24.58 -14.15
C ALA A 471 16.37 25.80 -14.81
N SER A 472 16.11 25.72 -16.11
CA SER A 472 15.60 26.83 -16.91
C SER A 472 14.12 27.15 -16.60
N PRO A 473 13.65 28.40 -16.76
CA PRO A 473 12.31 28.81 -16.30
C PRO A 473 11.11 28.14 -17.00
N ALA A 474 11.34 27.30 -18.03
CA ALA A 474 10.32 26.44 -18.61
C ALA A 474 10.09 25.14 -17.81
N SER A 475 11.11 24.64 -17.08
CA SER A 475 10.99 23.38 -16.34
C SER A 475 10.22 23.52 -15.03
N SER A 476 10.08 24.74 -14.50
CA SER A 476 9.40 25.01 -13.23
C SER A 476 7.89 25.23 -13.38
N SER A 477 7.43 25.65 -14.56
CA SER A 477 6.01 25.64 -14.94
C SER A 477 5.55 24.24 -15.33
N SER A 478 6.35 23.47 -16.09
CA SER A 478 6.02 22.06 -16.38
C SER A 478 6.02 21.20 -15.11
N ALA A 479 6.95 21.40 -14.18
CA ALA A 479 6.94 20.71 -12.89
C ALA A 479 5.72 21.05 -12.01
N LEU A 480 5.13 22.24 -12.15
CA LEU A 480 3.88 22.59 -11.45
C LEU A 480 2.71 21.84 -12.08
N LEU A 481 2.60 21.90 -13.41
CA LEU A 481 1.56 21.20 -14.16
C LEU A 481 1.62 19.69 -13.91
N GLN A 482 2.81 19.09 -13.88
CA GLN A 482 3.01 17.67 -13.56
C GLN A 482 2.50 17.30 -12.15
N ARG A 483 2.67 18.17 -11.16
CA ARG A 483 2.15 17.96 -9.80
C ARG A 483 0.62 18.07 -9.75
N LEU A 484 0.01 18.94 -10.57
CA LEU A 484 -1.44 19.06 -10.71
C LEU A 484 -2.04 17.85 -11.46
N ILE A 485 -1.38 17.39 -12.54
CA ILE A 485 -1.68 16.14 -13.26
C ILE A 485 -1.65 14.93 -12.32
N GLU A 486 -0.63 14.82 -11.45
CA GLU A 486 -0.55 13.76 -10.45
C GLU A 486 -1.74 13.84 -9.47
N LEU A 487 -2.00 15.01 -8.88
CA LEU A 487 -3.13 15.18 -7.96
C LEU A 487 -4.50 14.92 -8.61
N ALA A 488 -4.64 15.18 -9.91
CA ALA A 488 -5.85 14.85 -10.66
C ALA A 488 -6.05 13.34 -10.82
N GLN A 489 -5.01 12.59 -11.21
CA GLN A 489 -5.05 11.12 -11.24
C GLN A 489 -5.28 10.51 -9.84
N TRP A 490 -4.72 11.11 -8.79
CA TRP A 490 -4.98 10.71 -7.41
C TRP A 490 -6.42 11.01 -6.96
N SER A 491 -7.07 12.07 -7.45
CA SER A 491 -8.48 12.35 -7.12
C SER A 491 -9.43 11.25 -7.65
N ASP A 492 -9.16 10.72 -8.85
CA ASP A 492 -9.86 9.53 -9.38
C ASP A 492 -9.53 8.27 -8.59
N LEU A 493 -8.26 8.05 -8.22
CA LEU A 493 -7.84 6.91 -7.40
C LEU A 493 -8.60 6.86 -6.06
N ILE A 494 -8.69 7.99 -5.36
CA ILE A 494 -9.39 8.06 -4.06
C ILE A 494 -10.90 7.79 -4.22
N VAL A 495 -11.54 8.30 -5.28
CA VAL A 495 -12.94 7.97 -5.58
C VAL A 495 -13.10 6.48 -5.90
N PHE A 496 -12.23 5.92 -6.74
CA PHE A 496 -12.28 4.53 -7.18
C PHE A 496 -12.04 3.54 -6.02
N ASP A 497 -10.94 3.71 -5.28
CA ASP A 497 -10.61 2.92 -4.09
C ASP A 497 -11.68 3.08 -2.99
N TYR A 498 -12.34 4.24 -2.87
CA TYR A 498 -13.51 4.38 -2.00
C TYR A 498 -14.65 3.48 -2.49
N LEU A 499 -15.06 3.58 -3.75
CA LEU A 499 -16.19 2.83 -4.32
C LEU A 499 -15.99 1.31 -4.21
N ILE A 500 -14.81 0.80 -4.56
CA ILE A 500 -14.51 -0.64 -4.45
C ILE A 500 -14.07 -1.06 -3.04
N ALA A 501 -13.83 -0.13 -2.11
CA ALA A 501 -13.25 -0.39 -0.79
C ALA A 501 -11.91 -1.14 -0.86
N ASN A 502 -10.98 -0.65 -1.69
CA ASN A 502 -9.65 -1.24 -1.87
C ASN A 502 -8.79 -1.03 -0.63
N LEU A 503 -8.52 -2.11 0.10
CA LEU A 503 -7.74 -2.03 1.33
C LEU A 503 -6.23 -2.11 1.11
N ASP A 504 -5.77 -2.45 -0.11
CA ASP A 504 -4.38 -2.81 -0.42
C ASP A 504 -3.62 -1.74 -1.22
N ARG A 505 -4.02 -0.47 -1.05
CA ARG A 505 -3.27 0.75 -1.45
C ARG A 505 -3.09 1.69 -0.24
N VAL A 506 -3.47 2.96 -0.39
CA VAL A 506 -3.40 4.05 0.62
C VAL A 506 -3.97 3.64 1.98
N VAL A 507 -5.07 2.86 1.99
CA VAL A 507 -5.68 2.36 3.23
C VAL A 507 -4.77 1.36 3.98
N ASN A 508 -3.92 0.62 3.28
CA ASN A 508 -2.90 -0.24 3.88
C ASN A 508 -1.82 0.62 4.57
N ASN A 509 -1.29 1.63 3.88
CA ASN A 509 -0.32 2.56 4.46
C ASN A 509 -0.92 3.28 5.68
N LEU A 510 -2.14 3.82 5.57
CA LEU A 510 -2.86 4.49 6.68
C LEU A 510 -3.15 3.56 7.87
N TYR A 511 -3.48 2.29 7.62
CA TYR A 511 -3.70 1.32 8.69
C TYR A 511 -2.38 0.92 9.39
N ASN A 512 -1.27 0.83 8.66
CA ASN A 512 0.04 0.51 9.25
C ASN A 512 0.75 1.72 9.87
N PHE A 513 0.31 2.96 9.57
CA PHE A 513 0.87 4.19 10.13
C PHE A 513 0.82 4.25 11.67
N GLN A 514 -0.11 3.50 12.29
CA GLN A 514 -0.18 3.36 13.75
C GLN A 514 0.99 2.54 14.36
N TRP A 515 1.75 1.82 13.54
CA TRP A 515 2.90 0.98 13.95
C TRP A 515 4.23 1.47 13.36
N ASN A 516 4.20 2.19 12.23
CA ASN A 516 5.38 2.76 11.58
C ASN A 516 5.00 4.09 10.93
N ALA A 517 5.54 5.21 11.43
CA ALA A 517 5.26 6.54 10.87
C ALA A 517 5.78 6.70 9.42
N ASP A 518 6.91 6.06 9.09
CA ASP A 518 7.57 6.23 7.79
C ASP A 518 6.83 5.51 6.64
N ILE A 519 5.82 4.68 6.94
CA ILE A 519 5.05 3.94 5.93
C ILE A 519 4.25 4.83 4.96
N MET A 520 4.08 6.11 5.27
CA MET A 520 3.42 7.08 4.40
C MET A 520 4.39 7.82 3.48
N ALA A 521 5.72 7.69 3.71
CA ALA A 521 6.76 8.08 2.76
C ALA A 521 7.12 6.94 1.79
N ALA A 522 6.76 5.69 2.14
CA ALA A 522 6.84 4.56 1.22
C ALA A 522 5.80 4.67 0.08
N PRO A 523 6.07 4.09 -1.11
CA PRO A 523 5.09 3.99 -2.18
C PRO A 523 3.76 3.36 -1.74
N ALA A 524 2.67 3.75 -2.41
CA ALA A 524 1.38 3.10 -2.24
C ALA A 524 1.43 1.70 -2.87
N HIS A 525 1.02 0.68 -2.11
CA HIS A 525 1.04 -0.69 -2.59
C HIS A 525 0.11 -0.86 -3.80
N ASN A 526 0.49 -1.76 -4.71
CA ASN A 526 -0.14 -2.02 -6.01
C ASN A 526 -0.33 -0.79 -6.94
N LEU A 527 0.19 0.39 -6.63
CA LEU A 527 0.12 1.58 -7.47
C LEU A 527 1.46 1.83 -8.15
N ALA A 528 1.44 1.90 -9.47
CA ALA A 528 2.62 2.20 -10.29
C ALA A 528 2.42 3.49 -11.10
N ARG A 529 3.51 4.01 -11.64
CA ARG A 529 3.56 5.08 -12.63
C ARG A 529 4.38 4.61 -13.83
N GLN A 530 3.88 4.79 -15.05
CA GLN A 530 4.65 4.51 -16.26
C GLN A 530 5.71 5.61 -16.48
N SER A 531 6.98 5.24 -16.66
CA SER A 531 8.09 6.19 -16.72
C SER A 531 7.95 7.24 -17.83
N GLU A 532 7.54 6.83 -19.04
CA GLU A 532 7.44 7.73 -20.20
C GLU A 532 6.25 8.69 -20.12
N THR A 533 5.06 8.16 -19.84
CA THR A 533 3.79 8.92 -19.90
C THR A 533 3.44 9.62 -18.60
N GLN A 534 4.01 9.19 -17.46
CA GLN A 534 3.58 9.58 -16.10
C GLN A 534 2.12 9.19 -15.77
N LEU A 535 1.53 8.24 -16.52
CA LEU A 535 0.25 7.60 -16.21
C LEU A 535 0.38 6.78 -14.92
N LEU A 536 -0.49 7.03 -13.93
CA LEU A 536 -0.66 6.14 -12.79
C LEU A 536 -1.46 4.91 -13.20
N VAL A 537 -0.99 3.72 -12.84
CA VAL A 537 -1.60 2.44 -13.22
C VAL A 537 -2.12 1.71 -11.99
N PHE A 538 -3.43 1.41 -12.00
CA PHE A 538 -4.16 0.87 -10.86
C PHE A 538 -4.12 -0.68 -10.88
N LEU A 539 -3.06 -1.30 -10.35
CA LEU A 539 -2.88 -2.77 -10.34
C LEU A 539 -3.56 -3.46 -9.14
N ASP A 540 -3.75 -4.79 -9.23
CA ASP A 540 -4.16 -5.72 -8.14
C ASP A 540 -5.41 -5.26 -7.35
N ASN A 541 -6.50 -5.00 -8.09
CA ASN A 541 -7.78 -4.54 -7.54
C ASN A 541 -8.60 -5.67 -6.88
N GLU A 542 -8.11 -6.90 -6.91
CA GLU A 542 -8.69 -8.08 -6.25
C GLU A 542 -9.07 -7.93 -4.76
N SER A 543 -8.51 -6.94 -4.06
CA SER A 543 -8.87 -6.65 -2.66
C SER A 543 -10.22 -5.92 -2.53
N GLY A 544 -10.70 -5.32 -3.62
CA GLY A 544 -11.94 -4.56 -3.68
C GLY A 544 -13.21 -5.40 -3.80
N LEU A 545 -14.32 -4.69 -3.96
CA LEU A 545 -15.70 -5.17 -4.07
C LEU A 545 -15.98 -6.27 -3.04
N LEU A 546 -16.16 -7.52 -3.45
CA LEU A 546 -16.60 -8.62 -2.57
C LEU A 546 -15.67 -8.82 -1.37
N HIS A 547 -14.36 -8.62 -1.53
CA HIS A 547 -13.42 -8.79 -0.44
C HIS A 547 -13.42 -7.58 0.51
N GLY A 548 -13.22 -6.37 -0.02
CA GLY A 548 -13.24 -5.12 0.75
C GLY A 548 -14.56 -4.88 1.47
N TYR A 549 -15.70 -5.18 0.84
CA TYR A 549 -17.04 -5.04 1.44
C TYR A 549 -17.27 -5.97 2.63
N ARG A 550 -16.58 -7.12 2.71
CA ARG A 550 -16.59 -7.97 3.93
C ARG A 550 -15.79 -7.37 5.09
N LEU A 551 -14.91 -6.40 4.82
CA LEU A 551 -13.96 -5.83 5.76
C LEU A 551 -14.25 -4.36 6.14
N LEU A 552 -15.25 -3.72 5.51
CA LEU A 552 -15.70 -2.34 5.79
C LEU A 552 -15.87 -2.01 7.28
N LYS A 553 -16.38 -2.95 8.10
CA LYS A 553 -16.53 -2.75 9.56
C LYS A 553 -15.21 -2.35 10.25
N LYS A 554 -14.06 -2.74 9.69
CA LYS A 554 -12.72 -2.41 10.17
C LYS A 554 -12.09 -1.24 9.40
N TYR A 555 -12.28 -1.17 8.07
CA TYR A 555 -11.52 -0.26 7.21
C TYR A 555 -12.26 0.98 6.72
N GLU A 556 -13.59 1.07 6.85
CA GLU A 556 -14.36 2.21 6.31
C GLU A 556 -13.94 3.56 6.88
N ALA A 557 -13.48 3.61 8.14
CA ALA A 557 -12.98 4.83 8.74
C ALA A 557 -11.81 5.46 7.96
N TYR A 558 -10.97 4.65 7.29
CA TYR A 558 -9.85 5.13 6.47
C TYR A 558 -10.32 5.54 5.06
N HIS A 559 -11.29 4.83 4.49
CA HIS A 559 -11.92 5.20 3.21
C HIS A 559 -12.67 6.53 3.32
N SER A 560 -13.55 6.68 4.32
CA SER A 560 -14.26 7.94 4.57
C SER A 560 -13.31 9.08 4.93
N LEU A 561 -12.22 8.81 5.66
CA LEU A 561 -11.19 9.82 5.95
C LEU A 561 -10.50 10.36 4.68
N LEU A 562 -10.32 9.54 3.64
CA LEU A 562 -9.77 9.99 2.37
C LEU A 562 -10.82 10.75 1.54
N LEU A 563 -12.05 10.23 1.45
CA LEU A 563 -13.13 10.84 0.69
C LEU A 563 -13.59 12.19 1.29
N ASP A 564 -13.78 12.26 2.61
CA ASP A 564 -14.35 13.44 3.28
C ASP A 564 -13.44 14.69 3.20
N ASN A 565 -12.16 14.47 2.92
CA ASN A 565 -11.12 15.48 2.73
C ASN A 565 -10.80 15.78 1.25
N LEU A 566 -11.40 15.04 0.31
CA LEU A 566 -11.32 15.33 -1.12
C LEU A 566 -12.45 16.30 -1.52
N CYS A 567 -12.10 17.44 -2.10
CA CYS A 567 -13.06 18.42 -2.64
C CYS A 567 -12.73 18.96 -4.03
N ILE A 568 -11.62 18.54 -4.67
CA ILE A 568 -11.40 18.70 -6.11
C ILE A 568 -11.50 17.32 -6.78
N PHE A 569 -12.30 17.23 -7.84
CA PHE A 569 -12.62 15.99 -8.55
C PHE A 569 -12.40 16.14 -10.06
N ARG A 570 -12.25 15.04 -10.79
CA ARG A 570 -12.34 15.06 -12.25
C ARG A 570 -13.80 15.11 -12.71
N ARG A 571 -14.11 16.04 -13.62
CA ARG A 571 -15.49 16.26 -14.10
C ARG A 571 -16.05 15.03 -14.83
N PRO A 572 -15.34 14.38 -15.77
CA PRO A 572 -15.83 13.20 -16.49
C PRO A 572 -16.21 12.04 -15.55
N THR A 573 -15.38 11.78 -14.53
CA THR A 573 -15.57 10.70 -13.55
C THR A 573 -16.84 10.88 -12.74
N ILE A 574 -17.12 12.11 -12.26
CA ILE A 574 -18.34 12.40 -11.49
C ILE A 574 -19.59 12.39 -12.38
N GLU A 575 -19.49 12.78 -13.66
CA GLU A 575 -20.62 12.70 -14.61
C GLU A 575 -20.90 11.27 -15.07
N ALA A 576 -19.87 10.43 -15.21
CA ALA A 576 -20.02 8.98 -15.37
C ALA A 576 -20.64 8.33 -14.12
N LEU A 577 -20.19 8.69 -12.92
CA LEU A 577 -20.75 8.22 -11.65
C LEU A 577 -22.25 8.57 -11.49
N ARG A 578 -22.67 9.78 -11.90
CA ARG A 578 -24.09 10.21 -11.92
C ARG A 578 -24.93 9.36 -12.87
N ARG A 579 -24.45 9.10 -14.10
CA ARG A 579 -25.12 8.21 -15.08
C ARG A 579 -25.27 6.79 -14.54
N LEU A 580 -24.16 6.22 -14.06
CA LEU A 580 -24.11 4.89 -13.45
C LEU A 580 -25.09 4.73 -12.28
N ARG A 581 -25.29 5.80 -11.48
CA ARG A 581 -26.24 5.81 -10.36
C ARG A 581 -27.71 5.86 -10.79
N ALA A 582 -28.01 6.54 -11.88
CA ALA A 582 -29.36 6.68 -12.43
C ALA A 582 -29.78 5.43 -13.22
N GLU A 583 -28.88 4.89 -14.03
CA GLU A 583 -29.13 3.70 -14.85
C GLU A 583 -29.15 2.41 -14.00
N GLY A 584 -28.27 2.32 -13.00
CA GLY A 584 -28.20 1.24 -12.02
C GLY A 584 -26.94 0.38 -12.16
N ALA A 585 -25.94 0.66 -11.32
CA ALA A 585 -24.61 0.06 -11.37
C ALA A 585 -24.58 -1.48 -11.48
N GLY A 586 -25.47 -2.18 -10.76
CA GLY A 586 -25.56 -3.63 -10.82
C GLY A 586 -25.96 -4.17 -12.20
N ARG A 587 -26.84 -3.46 -12.93
CA ARG A 587 -27.25 -3.85 -14.28
C ARG A 587 -26.10 -3.63 -15.26
N GLN A 588 -25.49 -2.45 -15.24
CA GLN A 588 -24.38 -2.10 -16.13
C GLN A 588 -23.16 -3.04 -15.95
N LEU A 589 -22.82 -3.39 -14.70
CA LEU A 589 -21.74 -4.34 -14.41
C LEU A 589 -22.09 -5.78 -14.85
N HIS A 590 -23.36 -6.20 -14.74
CA HIS A 590 -23.81 -7.50 -15.23
C HIS A 590 -23.80 -7.55 -16.76
N GLU A 591 -24.32 -6.52 -17.44
CA GLU A 591 -24.33 -6.43 -18.91
C GLU A 591 -22.92 -6.41 -19.51
N LEU A 592 -21.95 -5.74 -18.86
CA LEU A 592 -20.53 -5.86 -19.23
C LEU A 592 -20.00 -7.28 -19.06
N PHE A 593 -20.26 -7.93 -17.92
CA PHE A 593 -19.79 -9.29 -17.66
C PHE A 593 -20.36 -10.32 -18.65
N GLU A 594 -21.66 -10.26 -18.94
CA GLU A 594 -22.31 -11.16 -19.91
C GLU A 594 -21.83 -10.95 -21.34
N ARG A 595 -21.51 -9.70 -21.73
CA ARG A 595 -21.02 -9.36 -23.08
C ARG A 595 -19.57 -9.76 -23.30
N THR A 596 -18.72 -9.62 -22.28
CA THR A 596 -17.26 -9.72 -22.41
C THR A 596 -16.69 -11.09 -22.00
N THR A 597 -17.50 -11.97 -21.39
CA THR A 597 -17.03 -13.29 -20.94
C THR A 597 -17.72 -14.46 -21.64
N SER A 598 -16.98 -15.54 -21.89
CA SER A 598 -17.51 -16.76 -22.49
C SER A 598 -18.43 -17.54 -21.52
N PRO A 599 -19.30 -18.45 -22.01
CA PRO A 599 -20.14 -19.28 -21.14
C PRO A 599 -19.32 -20.04 -20.08
N ASN A 600 -18.20 -20.65 -20.48
CA ASN A 600 -17.31 -21.39 -19.60
C ASN A 600 -16.80 -20.55 -18.42
N VAL A 601 -16.59 -19.23 -18.60
CA VAL A 601 -16.21 -18.32 -17.51
C VAL A 601 -17.39 -18.14 -16.54
N ARG A 602 -18.60 -17.89 -17.07
CA ARG A 602 -19.83 -17.69 -16.28
C ARG A 602 -20.24 -18.94 -15.49
N ASP A 603 -19.95 -20.13 -16.01
CA ASP A 603 -20.18 -21.41 -15.31
C ASP A 603 -19.32 -21.56 -14.02
N VAL A 604 -18.16 -20.90 -13.95
CA VAL A 604 -17.20 -21.03 -12.82
C VAL A 604 -16.97 -19.73 -12.04
N LEU A 605 -17.46 -18.60 -12.53
CA LEU A 605 -17.32 -17.27 -11.95
C LEU A 605 -18.67 -16.56 -11.97
N PRO A 606 -19.36 -16.40 -10.82
CA PRO A 606 -20.66 -15.74 -10.79
C PRO A 606 -20.54 -14.22 -10.94
N SER A 607 -21.66 -13.57 -11.29
CA SER A 607 -21.81 -12.12 -11.26
C SER A 607 -21.77 -11.55 -9.84
N LEU A 608 -21.79 -10.22 -9.70
CA LEU A 608 -21.83 -9.56 -8.38
C LEU A 608 -23.15 -9.89 -7.65
N PRO A 609 -23.12 -10.35 -6.38
CA PRO A 609 -24.34 -10.60 -5.63
C PRO A 609 -25.03 -9.29 -5.22
N ASP A 610 -26.36 -9.30 -5.10
CA ASP A 610 -27.21 -8.13 -4.78
C ASP A 610 -26.72 -7.32 -3.57
N LYS A 611 -26.18 -8.00 -2.55
CA LYS A 611 -25.61 -7.35 -1.37
C LYS A 611 -24.43 -6.45 -1.72
N SER A 612 -23.54 -6.89 -2.61
CA SER A 612 -22.41 -6.08 -3.09
C SER A 612 -22.90 -4.95 -4.00
N ILE A 613 -23.90 -5.20 -4.85
CA ILE A 613 -24.54 -4.17 -5.68
C ILE A 613 -25.16 -3.07 -4.82
N LYS A 614 -25.85 -3.43 -3.73
CA LYS A 614 -26.44 -2.47 -2.79
C LYS A 614 -25.37 -1.65 -2.07
N ILE A 615 -24.31 -2.28 -1.58
CA ILE A 615 -23.18 -1.58 -0.95
C ILE A 615 -22.52 -0.62 -1.95
N LEU A 616 -22.32 -1.03 -3.20
CA LEU A 616 -21.80 -0.14 -4.25
C LEU A 616 -22.72 1.07 -4.47
N ALA A 617 -24.04 0.87 -4.56
CA ALA A 617 -24.98 1.98 -4.71
C ALA A 617 -24.96 2.96 -3.52
N GLU A 618 -24.92 2.45 -2.28
CA GLU A 618 -24.77 3.26 -1.06
C GLU A 618 -23.46 4.06 -1.04
N ARG A 619 -22.38 3.51 -1.60
CA ARG A 619 -21.08 4.17 -1.72
C ARG A 619 -21.05 5.22 -2.83
N ILE A 620 -21.71 4.95 -3.96
CA ILE A 620 -21.91 5.94 -5.02
C ILE A 620 -22.68 7.15 -4.47
N ASP A 621 -23.75 6.92 -3.71
CA ASP A 621 -24.51 8.00 -3.05
C ASP A 621 -23.64 8.80 -2.06
N ARG A 622 -22.75 8.14 -1.30
CA ARG A 622 -21.81 8.85 -0.42
C ARG A 622 -20.81 9.72 -1.17
N VAL A 623 -20.24 9.26 -2.29
CA VAL A 623 -19.34 10.08 -3.11
C VAL A 623 -20.08 11.30 -3.69
N LEU A 624 -21.28 11.09 -4.26
CA LEU A 624 -22.08 12.18 -4.81
C LEU A 624 -22.51 13.20 -3.74
N ALA A 625 -22.79 12.75 -2.51
CA ALA A 625 -23.06 13.63 -1.37
C ALA A 625 -21.83 14.45 -0.94
N GLN A 626 -20.61 13.89 -0.98
CA GLN A 626 -19.39 14.65 -0.72
C GLN A 626 -19.14 15.72 -1.81
N VAL A 627 -19.32 15.39 -3.10
CA VAL A 627 -19.24 16.38 -4.19
C VAL A 627 -20.21 17.54 -3.96
N HIS A 628 -21.47 17.24 -3.60
CA HIS A 628 -22.48 18.25 -3.28
C HIS A 628 -22.10 19.12 -2.08
N LYS A 629 -21.60 18.50 -0.99
CA LYS A 629 -21.11 19.18 0.21
C LYS A 629 -19.96 20.15 -0.12
N CYS A 630 -18.98 19.74 -0.94
CA CYS A 630 -17.90 20.63 -1.37
C CYS A 630 -18.44 21.81 -2.19
N GLY A 631 -19.32 21.53 -3.16
CA GLY A 631 -19.93 22.56 -4.02
C GLY A 631 -20.78 23.59 -3.29
N ASP A 632 -21.47 23.20 -2.20
CA ASP A 632 -22.26 24.13 -1.38
C ASP A 632 -21.44 24.86 -0.34
N SER A 633 -20.42 24.22 0.26
CA SER A 633 -19.55 24.86 1.27
C SER A 633 -18.85 26.11 0.69
N ASN A 634 -18.54 26.08 -0.60
CA ASN A 634 -17.97 27.19 -1.37
C ASN A 634 -18.95 28.34 -1.65
N LYS A 635 -20.27 28.14 -1.51
CA LYS A 635 -21.31 29.18 -1.69
C LYS A 635 -21.62 29.96 -0.40
N SER A 636 -21.10 29.50 0.74
CA SER A 636 -21.41 30.01 2.09
C SER A 636 -20.24 30.72 2.77
N SER A 637 -19.24 31.19 2.02
CA SER A 637 -18.03 31.88 2.49
C SER A 637 -17.86 33.27 1.87
#